data_AF-K8GLF5-F1
#
_entry.id   AF-K8GLF5-F1
#
_cell.length_a   1.000
_cell.length_b   1.000
_cell.length_c   1.000
_cell.angle_alpha   90.00
_cell.angle_beta   90.00
_cell.angle_gamma   90.00
#
_symmetry.space_group_name_H-M   'P 1'
#
loop_
_entity.id
_entity.type
_entity.pdbx_description
1 polymer ?
#
loop_
_entity_poly.entity_id
_entity_poly.type
_entity_poly.pdbx_seq_one_letter_code
_entity_poly.pdbx_strand_id
1 'polypeptide(L)'
;MNDIDWVVIETTEGTFNPTQLHHKETVFTLSNGYLGTRGTFEEGYPRSCPATLISGVYDAAPVVVTELANCPDWASLTLQIGIQTGADAGIKWERFRLDQGEILNYKRWLNLRRGILSRLVQWRSPAGHVIELGFERFVSLAKQHVAAVRCQIRSINFAGVVEIHAGLNGFPDNEGLMHWQQVEQIGQDNTICLHLQSRQSQINLAIAAQLEISDTNCHTDTLAFHGHAAVIARFTLQPGQTVTADKIVAIFTSRDTENAVQAATQTLVALPDYLNLRAEHEAAWAEVWRISDVVIEGDSTAQLAVRYNLFQLLSAAPRHSDRVSIPAKALSGFAYRGHIFWDTEIFVLPFLIYTQPHLARNLLTYRYHMLPGARRKALQAGYEGAMYVWESADTGDEVTPNWVPDAHDPKSLVRIWCGEIELHISTDVAYAVWQYWQATGDDAWMCRYGAEIILDTAVFWGSRVEWNEAREYYEICDVIGPDEYHERVNNNAFTNAMVQWHLETALKLWDWLEIYYPQTAADLQRSLDLSESRLQHWATVIHRLWIPQDPDTGLIEQFEDFFALEDVNLAAYEPRLRSMQAILGIEGANRRQVLKQADVLMLLYLLRRGAFADRISVETPESALAEALRNRQILQTNWDYYNPRTDHTYGSSLSPAVHAVLACELGEPNLAYEHFMRSALVDLADVRGNAAEGIHAASAGGVWQAVVFGFGGVHLTANGPVAAPTLPNGWTRLAFNLMWKGQIYEFDWRSPVVVEPTSTSQLPPIQAVIFDLDGVITDTSEFHYQGWQRLADEVGIPFNREMNESLRGVSRRESLQRILNGRSVSAIQFQEMMDRKNRYYLELIRTITPDQLLPGVADLLTELRDAGIKIALGSSSKNAPEVLHRLGIVDYMDAIADGNSVTQSKPAPDVFLHAARQLGIAPEHCVVIEDAASGIEAAIRAGMWAVGLGSVERVKDAHVMFPSLAGVHWADLLDCLTQVTSLKSSSLTVQDLTQLQKASRAGGRVHPLPLSLPLSPS
;
A
#
# COMPACT_ATOMS: atom_id res chain seq x y z
N MET A 1 21.25 11.57 -7.93
CA MET A 1 19.78 11.47 -7.80
C MET A 1 19.37 12.60 -6.88
N ASN A 2 18.35 13.39 -7.23
CA ASN A 2 17.83 14.42 -6.33
C ASN A 2 17.23 13.72 -5.09
N ASP A 3 17.70 14.06 -3.89
CA ASP A 3 17.17 13.56 -2.60
C ASP A 3 15.76 14.09 -2.27
N ILE A 4 15.10 14.78 -3.20
CA ILE A 4 13.82 15.47 -2.98
C ILE A 4 12.73 14.50 -2.50
N ASP A 5 12.69 13.29 -3.07
CA ASP A 5 11.67 12.27 -2.75
C ASP A 5 11.97 11.47 -1.46
N TRP A 6 12.98 11.88 -0.69
CA TRP A 6 13.40 11.25 0.57
C TRP A 6 13.40 12.19 1.76
N VAL A 7 13.05 13.46 1.55
CA VAL A 7 13.19 14.50 2.57
C VAL A 7 11.85 15.17 2.82
N VAL A 8 11.32 14.99 4.02
CA VAL A 8 10.16 15.74 4.51
C VAL A 8 10.68 17.08 5.05
N ILE A 9 10.22 18.19 4.49
CA ILE A 9 10.62 19.55 4.90
C ILE A 9 9.43 20.23 5.56
N GLU A 10 9.66 20.90 6.69
CA GLU A 10 8.58 21.56 7.45
C GLU A 10 7.97 22.74 6.69
N THR A 11 8.80 23.69 6.24
CA THR A 11 8.37 24.87 5.48
C THR A 11 9.36 25.20 4.37
N THR A 12 8.85 25.71 3.24
CA THR A 12 9.66 26.22 2.12
C THR A 12 9.93 27.72 2.24
N GLU A 13 9.17 28.43 3.07
CA GLU A 13 9.24 29.90 3.26
C GLU A 13 10.30 30.34 4.28
N GLY A 14 10.97 29.41 4.95
CA GLY A 14 12.07 29.72 5.89
C GLY A 14 11.60 30.24 7.26
N THR A 15 10.32 30.10 7.59
CA THR A 15 9.69 30.57 8.83
C THR A 15 9.08 29.41 9.61
N PHE A 16 9.05 29.53 10.95
CA PHE A 16 8.42 28.58 11.85
C PHE A 16 6.95 28.98 12.10
N ASN A 17 6.02 28.03 11.97
CA ASN A 17 4.61 28.25 12.24
C ASN A 17 4.17 27.58 13.57
N PRO A 18 3.93 28.36 14.64
CA PRO A 18 3.56 27.81 15.94
C PRO A 18 2.16 27.18 15.98
N THR A 19 1.29 27.41 14.99
CA THR A 19 -0.05 26.77 14.95
C THR A 19 0.01 25.31 14.53
N GLN A 20 1.10 24.87 13.91
CA GLN A 20 1.30 23.48 13.47
C GLN A 20 2.25 22.70 14.42
N LEU A 21 2.60 23.26 15.57
CA LEU A 21 3.61 22.70 16.49
C LEU A 21 3.41 21.20 16.74
N HIS A 22 2.23 20.81 17.25
CA HIS A 22 1.96 19.42 17.63
C HIS A 22 1.86 18.47 16.43
N HIS A 23 1.34 18.96 15.30
CA HIS A 23 1.34 18.21 14.05
C HIS A 23 2.77 17.91 13.61
N LYS A 24 3.65 18.92 13.60
CA LYS A 24 5.06 18.75 13.19
C LYS A 24 5.87 17.95 14.20
N GLU A 25 5.55 18.01 15.50
CA GLU A 25 6.11 17.11 16.50
C GLU A 25 5.82 15.64 16.16
N THR A 26 4.59 15.31 15.73
CA THR A 26 4.26 13.95 15.27
C THR A 26 5.00 13.61 13.98
N VAL A 27 4.93 14.46 12.94
CA VAL A 27 5.50 14.18 11.61
C VAL A 27 7.00 13.90 11.67
N PHE A 28 7.70 14.56 12.58
CA PHE A 28 9.15 14.42 12.74
C PHE A 28 9.54 13.45 13.87
N THR A 29 8.66 12.53 14.24
CA THR A 29 8.98 11.43 15.17
C THR A 29 10.12 10.58 14.62
N LEU A 30 11.03 10.17 15.50
CA LEU A 30 12.10 9.20 15.23
C LEU A 30 11.88 7.95 16.09
N SER A 31 12.17 6.78 15.56
CA SER A 31 12.11 5.51 16.31
C SER A 31 13.10 4.48 15.77
N ASN A 32 13.38 3.43 16.55
CA ASN A 32 14.19 2.28 16.17
C ASN A 32 13.59 0.92 16.59
N GLY A 33 12.31 0.90 16.95
CA GLY A 33 11.55 -0.29 17.36
C GLY A 33 11.63 -0.59 18.85
N TYR A 34 12.67 -0.10 19.53
CA TYR A 34 12.78 -0.15 20.97
C TYR A 34 12.17 1.10 21.61
N LEU A 35 12.54 2.30 21.12
CA LEU A 35 11.99 3.56 21.57
C LEU A 35 11.56 4.45 20.41
N GLY A 36 10.59 5.32 20.65
CA GLY A 36 10.18 6.40 19.76
C GLY A 36 10.19 7.73 20.50
N THR A 37 10.51 8.80 19.79
CA THR A 37 10.60 10.15 20.36
C THR A 37 10.03 11.16 19.40
N ARG A 38 9.13 12.01 19.91
CA ARG A 38 8.48 13.05 19.11
C ARG A 38 9.51 14.03 18.56
N GLY A 39 9.16 14.65 17.45
CA GLY A 39 9.88 15.74 16.85
C GLY A 39 9.79 17.06 17.63
N THR A 40 10.02 17.08 18.95
CA THR A 40 10.14 18.32 19.72
C THR A 40 11.50 18.98 19.51
N PHE A 41 11.62 20.26 19.83
CA PHE A 41 12.89 20.98 19.75
C PHE A 41 13.80 20.70 20.94
N GLU A 42 15.10 20.60 20.69
CA GLU A 42 16.13 20.29 21.71
C GLU A 42 16.09 21.28 22.89
N GLU A 43 15.84 22.57 22.62
CA GLU A 43 15.79 23.64 23.60
C GLU A 43 14.44 23.77 24.33
N GLY A 44 13.42 23.00 23.89
CA GLY A 44 12.02 23.11 24.30
C GLY A 44 11.27 24.29 23.67
N TYR A 45 9.94 24.29 23.76
CA TYR A 45 9.09 25.39 23.28
C TYR A 45 7.81 25.52 24.13
N PRO A 46 7.23 26.72 24.32
CA PRO A 46 5.99 26.85 25.07
C PRO A 46 4.86 25.99 24.48
N ARG A 47 4.25 25.18 25.35
CA ARG A 47 3.21 24.21 24.98
C ARG A 47 3.70 23.07 24.08
N SER A 48 4.99 22.83 23.91
CA SER A 48 5.44 21.61 23.23
C SER A 48 4.95 20.36 23.96
N CYS A 49 4.73 19.27 23.23
CA CYS A 49 4.33 17.98 23.79
C CYS A 49 5.45 16.95 23.56
N PRO A 50 6.53 16.95 24.38
CA PRO A 50 7.59 15.95 24.26
C PRO A 50 7.09 14.59 24.75
N ALA A 51 7.33 13.57 23.92
CA ALA A 51 7.13 12.18 24.32
C ALA A 51 8.34 11.36 23.90
N THR A 52 8.87 10.57 24.83
CA THR A 52 9.78 9.47 24.55
C THR A 52 9.14 8.20 25.09
N LEU A 53 8.73 7.30 24.20
CA LEU A 53 8.00 6.08 24.55
C LEU A 53 8.88 4.87 24.26
N ILE A 54 8.96 3.92 25.18
CA ILE A 54 9.71 2.67 25.02
C ILE A 54 8.72 1.52 24.92
N SER A 55 8.84 0.69 23.89
CA SER A 55 7.98 -0.47 23.65
C SER A 55 7.89 -1.36 24.90
N GLY A 56 6.68 -1.57 25.40
CA GLY A 56 6.43 -2.42 26.56
C GLY A 56 6.65 -1.76 27.92
N VAL A 57 7.08 -0.49 28.00
CA VAL A 57 7.17 0.21 29.30
C VAL A 57 5.81 0.78 29.65
N TYR A 58 4.89 -0.12 30.00
CA TYR A 58 3.55 0.23 30.46
C TYR A 58 3.52 0.41 31.97
N ASP A 59 2.71 1.37 32.41
CA ASP A 59 2.42 1.64 33.82
C ASP A 59 0.98 2.17 33.93
N ALA A 60 0.37 2.05 35.10
CA ALA A 60 -0.97 2.58 35.34
C ALA A 60 -0.93 3.65 36.44
N ALA A 61 -1.82 4.62 36.34
CA ALA A 61 -1.97 5.72 37.28
C ALA A 61 -3.39 5.70 37.89
N PRO A 62 -3.64 6.32 39.07
CA PRO A 62 -4.89 6.14 39.83
C PRO A 62 -6.23 6.44 39.12
N VAL A 63 -6.20 7.06 37.94
CA VAL A 63 -7.38 7.49 37.16
C VAL A 63 -7.32 7.05 35.70
N VAL A 64 -6.29 6.31 35.31
CA VAL A 64 -6.03 5.91 33.93
C VAL A 64 -5.71 4.42 33.89
N VAL A 65 -6.30 3.72 32.92
CA VAL A 65 -5.92 2.35 32.57
C VAL A 65 -4.43 2.29 32.19
N THR A 66 -3.83 1.11 32.21
CA THR A 66 -2.45 0.89 31.76
C THR A 66 -2.14 1.69 30.48
N GLU A 67 -0.99 2.36 30.41
CA GLU A 67 -0.55 3.13 29.23
C GLU A 67 0.98 3.13 29.12
N LEU A 68 1.53 3.41 27.95
CA LEU A 68 2.98 3.60 27.81
C LEU A 68 3.44 4.82 28.60
N ALA A 69 4.37 4.62 29.53
CA ALA A 69 4.90 5.69 30.36
C ALA A 69 5.87 6.59 29.57
N ASN A 70 5.62 7.90 29.58
CA ASN A 70 6.52 8.87 28.98
C ASN A 70 7.87 8.87 29.71
N CYS A 71 8.96 8.66 28.98
CA CYS A 71 10.32 8.66 29.49
C CYS A 71 10.93 10.07 29.41
N PRO A 72 11.98 10.37 30.19
CA PRO A 72 12.69 11.63 30.12
C PRO A 72 13.13 11.99 28.69
N ASP A 73 12.99 13.27 28.32
CA ASP A 73 13.47 13.77 27.03
C ASP A 73 15.00 13.74 26.96
N TRP A 74 15.50 12.75 26.25
CA TRP A 74 16.93 12.53 26.03
C TRP A 74 17.56 13.59 25.13
N ALA A 75 16.79 14.26 24.26
CA ALA A 75 17.28 15.22 23.29
C ALA A 75 17.50 16.62 23.88
N SER A 76 17.09 16.85 25.13
CA SER A 76 17.17 18.17 25.77
C SER A 76 18.59 18.75 25.74
N LEU A 77 18.73 19.89 25.06
CA LEU A 77 19.97 20.65 24.91
C LEU A 77 19.62 22.13 24.84
N THR A 78 19.99 22.90 25.87
CA THR A 78 19.73 24.34 25.92
C THR A 78 21.01 25.13 25.74
N LEU A 79 20.93 26.30 25.10
CA LEU A 79 22.06 27.16 24.81
C LEU A 79 21.76 28.58 25.28
N GLN A 80 22.76 29.23 25.87
CA GLN A 80 22.71 30.65 26.20
C GLN A 80 24.03 31.35 25.92
N ILE A 81 23.95 32.60 25.49
CA ILE A 81 25.10 33.47 25.23
C ILE A 81 25.27 34.48 26.37
N GLY A 82 26.51 34.69 26.77
CA GLY A 82 26.88 35.65 27.80
C GLY A 82 27.08 37.05 27.23
N ILE A 83 26.28 38.01 27.70
CA ILE A 83 26.38 39.42 27.35
C ILE A 83 27.12 40.15 28.46
N GLN A 84 28.27 40.75 28.13
CA GLN A 84 29.07 41.52 29.07
C GLN A 84 28.91 43.02 28.79
N THR A 85 28.27 43.75 29.72
CA THR A 85 28.02 45.19 29.59
C THR A 85 29.00 46.02 30.42
N GLY A 86 30.25 46.10 29.96
CA GLY A 86 31.33 46.82 30.66
C GLY A 86 32.25 45.90 31.47
N ALA A 87 33.42 46.42 31.87
CA ALA A 87 34.47 45.62 32.51
C ALA A 87 34.08 45.05 33.89
N ASP A 88 33.21 45.76 34.63
CA ASP A 88 32.81 45.41 36.00
C ASP A 88 31.39 44.82 36.11
N ALA A 89 30.66 44.70 35.01
CA ALA A 89 29.33 44.11 34.99
C ALA A 89 29.44 42.58 34.88
N GLY A 90 28.69 41.85 35.72
CA GLY A 90 28.55 40.39 35.60
C GLY A 90 27.97 39.98 34.24
N ILE A 91 28.12 38.69 33.90
CA ILE A 91 27.56 38.14 32.66
C ILE A 91 26.04 38.10 32.77
N LYS A 92 25.34 38.79 31.87
CA LYS A 92 23.91 38.60 31.66
C LYS A 92 23.70 37.52 30.60
N TRP A 93 22.99 36.45 30.94
CA TRP A 93 22.72 35.36 30.01
C TRP A 93 21.47 35.63 29.16
N GLU A 94 21.58 35.38 27.85
CA GLU A 94 20.45 35.35 26.92
C GLU A 94 20.31 33.94 26.33
N ARG A 95 19.24 33.23 26.71
CA ARG A 95 18.95 31.87 26.24
C ARG A 95 18.35 31.89 24.84
N PHE A 96 18.84 30.99 23.97
CA PHE A 96 18.20 30.72 22.69
C PHE A 96 16.83 30.08 22.92
N ARG A 97 15.78 30.71 22.38
CA ARG A 97 14.44 30.12 22.25
C ARG A 97 13.78 30.65 20.98
N LEU A 98 12.95 29.83 20.33
CA LEU A 98 12.22 30.28 19.12
C LEU A 98 11.19 31.38 19.39
N ASP A 99 10.74 31.54 20.64
CA ASP A 99 9.78 32.56 21.07
C ASP A 99 10.43 33.75 21.81
N GLN A 100 11.77 33.88 21.79
CA GLN A 100 12.51 35.02 22.34
C GLN A 100 13.65 35.46 21.40
N GLY A 101 13.76 36.75 21.13
CA GLY A 101 14.66 37.27 20.08
C GLY A 101 13.98 37.25 18.71
N GLU A 102 14.78 37.27 17.64
CA GLU A 102 14.29 37.26 16.25
C GLU A 102 14.87 36.06 15.50
N ILE A 103 14.01 35.29 14.83
CA ILE A 103 14.41 34.17 13.96
C ILE A 103 14.59 34.70 12.53
N LEU A 104 15.84 34.76 12.09
CA LEU A 104 16.22 35.27 10.77
C LEU A 104 16.07 34.22 9.67
N ASN A 105 16.25 32.96 10.02
CA ASN A 105 16.10 31.82 9.12
C ASN A 105 15.74 30.58 9.93
N TYR A 106 14.82 29.77 9.42
CA TYR A 106 14.40 28.51 10.00
C TYR A 106 14.22 27.45 8.92
N LYS A 107 14.87 26.30 9.09
CA LYS A 107 14.65 25.12 8.24
C LYS A 107 14.70 23.87 9.09
N ARG A 108 13.74 22.97 8.90
CA ARG A 108 13.71 21.66 9.56
C ARG A 108 13.31 20.59 8.56
N TRP A 109 13.99 19.45 8.61
CA TRP A 109 13.71 18.35 7.70
C TRP A 109 14.08 16.98 8.28
N LEU A 110 13.36 15.96 7.86
CA LEU A 110 13.62 14.55 8.16
C LEU A 110 14.05 13.85 6.89
N ASN A 111 15.24 13.26 6.90
CA ASN A 111 15.72 12.41 5.83
C ASN A 111 15.28 10.98 6.10
N LEU A 112 14.29 10.50 5.36
CA LEU A 112 13.67 9.17 5.54
C LEU A 112 14.62 8.03 5.15
N ARG A 113 15.54 8.28 4.21
CA ARG A 113 16.55 7.31 3.78
C ARG A 113 17.55 7.02 4.90
N ARG A 114 17.90 8.05 5.68
CA ARG A 114 18.96 8.02 6.68
C ARG A 114 18.44 7.93 8.12
N GLY A 115 17.15 8.22 8.36
CA GLY A 115 16.56 8.30 9.69
C GLY A 115 17.07 9.46 10.54
N ILE A 116 17.45 10.58 9.91
CA ILE A 116 18.04 11.74 10.60
C ILE A 116 17.09 12.93 10.52
N LEU A 117 16.78 13.49 11.69
CA LEU A 117 16.10 14.76 11.83
C LEU A 117 17.13 15.88 11.93
N SER A 118 16.99 16.91 11.12
CA SER A 118 17.90 18.05 11.07
C SER A 118 17.15 19.37 11.18
N ARG A 119 17.80 20.38 11.76
CA ARG A 119 17.26 21.73 11.89
C ARG A 119 18.38 22.76 11.76
N LEU A 120 18.11 23.85 11.05
CA LEU A 120 19.00 25.01 10.92
C LEU A 120 18.23 26.25 11.36
N VAL A 121 18.81 27.02 12.28
CA VAL A 121 18.22 28.25 12.80
C VAL A 121 19.26 29.35 12.80
N GLN A 122 18.94 30.51 12.24
CA GLN A 122 19.69 31.74 12.48
C GLN A 122 18.91 32.60 13.46
N TRP A 123 19.48 32.84 14.63
CA TRP A 123 18.84 33.55 15.72
C TRP A 123 19.58 34.85 16.01
N ARG A 124 18.83 35.94 16.11
CA ARG A 124 19.29 37.22 16.67
C ARG A 124 18.78 37.33 18.10
N SER A 125 19.70 37.41 19.05
CA SER A 125 19.39 37.60 20.47
C SER A 125 18.73 38.96 20.73
N PRO A 126 18.03 39.16 21.86
CA PRO A 126 17.50 40.46 22.26
C PRO A 126 18.56 41.59 22.29
N ALA A 127 19.81 41.28 22.61
CA ALA A 127 20.93 42.22 22.54
C ALA A 127 21.48 42.48 21.13
N GLY A 128 20.96 41.82 20.09
CA GLY A 128 21.32 42.04 18.68
C GLY A 128 22.43 41.14 18.13
N HIS A 129 22.88 40.15 18.90
CA HIS A 129 23.91 39.20 18.46
C HIS A 129 23.32 38.07 17.63
N VAL A 130 23.98 37.71 16.54
CA VAL A 130 23.53 36.70 15.59
C VAL A 130 24.42 35.46 15.68
N ILE A 131 23.78 34.32 15.90
CA ILE A 131 24.38 32.99 15.83
C ILE A 131 23.56 32.10 14.90
N GLU A 132 24.24 31.14 14.27
CA GLU A 132 23.63 30.07 13.49
C GLU A 132 23.78 28.75 14.25
N LEU A 133 22.68 28.01 14.33
CA LEU A 133 22.55 26.75 15.05
C LEU A 133 22.13 25.66 14.07
N GLY A 134 22.96 24.63 13.93
CA GLY A 134 22.66 23.42 13.17
C GLY A 134 22.48 22.23 14.10
N PHE A 135 21.33 21.58 14.05
CA PHE A 135 21.02 20.38 14.83
C PHE A 135 20.89 19.17 13.89
N GLU A 136 21.46 18.04 14.28
CA GLU A 136 21.21 16.73 13.69
C GLU A 136 21.00 15.69 14.81
N ARG A 137 19.88 14.96 14.79
CA ARG A 137 19.65 13.88 15.76
C ARG A 137 19.09 12.61 15.12
N PHE A 138 19.38 11.49 15.75
CA PHE A 138 18.86 10.18 15.38
C PHE A 138 18.74 9.26 16.60
N VAL A 139 17.80 8.32 16.52
CA VAL A 139 17.73 7.16 17.41
C VAL A 139 18.33 5.98 16.65
N SER A 140 19.38 5.36 17.19
CA SER A 140 20.20 4.42 16.42
C SER A 140 19.44 3.12 16.12
N LEU A 141 19.24 2.88 14.83
CA LEU A 141 18.78 1.59 14.30
C LEU A 141 19.83 0.46 14.46
N ALA A 142 21.12 0.79 14.49
CA ALA A 142 22.19 -0.21 14.62
C ALA A 142 22.44 -0.63 16.07
N LYS A 143 22.22 0.30 17.02
CA LYS A 143 22.39 0.07 18.46
C LYS A 143 21.11 0.50 19.17
N GLN A 144 20.22 -0.45 19.44
CA GLN A 144 18.84 -0.17 19.88
C GLN A 144 18.71 0.75 21.12
N HIS A 145 19.71 0.77 22.00
CA HIS A 145 19.71 1.55 23.25
C HIS A 145 20.38 2.92 23.11
N VAL A 146 20.79 3.33 21.91
CA VAL A 146 21.63 4.53 21.70
C VAL A 146 20.88 5.59 20.91
N ALA A 147 20.98 6.84 21.35
CA ALA A 147 20.51 8.02 20.63
C ALA A 147 21.56 9.13 20.69
N ALA A 148 21.56 10.03 19.70
CA ALA A 148 22.56 11.08 19.63
C ALA A 148 22.01 12.39 19.06
N VAL A 149 22.50 13.52 19.57
CA VAL A 149 22.27 14.88 19.08
C VAL A 149 23.63 15.51 18.79
N ARG A 150 23.77 16.12 17.61
CA ARG A 150 24.86 17.04 17.28
C ARG A 150 24.31 18.44 17.15
N CYS A 151 24.96 19.40 17.79
CA CYS A 151 24.67 20.82 17.69
C CYS A 151 25.92 21.58 17.22
N GLN A 152 25.82 22.26 16.09
CA GLN A 152 26.86 23.13 15.54
C GLN A 152 26.48 24.58 15.80
N ILE A 153 27.36 25.31 16.47
CA ILE A 153 27.12 26.69 16.91
C ILE A 153 28.13 27.58 16.23
N ARG A 154 27.66 28.37 15.27
CA ARG A 154 28.48 29.29 14.50
C ARG A 154 28.17 30.72 14.90
N SER A 155 29.19 31.48 15.27
CA SER A 155 29.03 32.93 15.48
C SER A 155 29.04 33.66 14.15
N ILE A 156 28.05 34.53 13.93
CA ILE A 156 28.04 35.45 12.80
C ILE A 156 28.70 36.78 13.20
N ASN A 157 28.26 37.38 14.31
CA ASN A 157 28.80 38.64 14.82
C ASN A 157 29.04 38.65 16.35
N PHE A 158 28.87 37.51 17.02
CA PHE A 158 29.01 37.39 18.47
C PHE A 158 30.46 37.11 18.87
N ALA A 159 30.93 37.78 19.92
CA ALA A 159 32.20 37.48 20.57
C ALA A 159 31.94 37.39 22.08
N GLY A 160 32.12 36.21 22.67
CA GLY A 160 31.82 36.03 24.10
C GLY A 160 31.69 34.58 24.52
N VAL A 161 31.27 34.38 25.77
CA VAL A 161 31.09 33.05 26.36
C VAL A 161 29.75 32.46 25.92
N VAL A 162 29.74 31.19 25.55
CA VAL A 162 28.55 30.37 25.31
C VAL A 162 28.48 29.31 26.41
N GLU A 163 27.27 29.06 26.91
CA GLU A 163 26.99 27.98 27.85
C GLU A 163 25.93 27.04 27.28
N ILE A 164 26.21 25.74 27.30
CA ILE A 164 25.31 24.66 26.86
C ILE A 164 24.94 23.80 28.06
N HIS A 165 23.66 23.47 28.21
CA HIS A 165 23.19 22.49 29.20
C HIS A 165 22.62 21.28 28.47
N ALA A 166 23.27 20.12 28.63
CA ALA A 166 22.74 18.83 28.19
C ALA A 166 22.05 18.15 29.37
N GLY A 167 20.73 18.33 29.46
CA GLY A 167 19.92 17.92 30.62
C GLY A 167 19.16 16.61 30.45
N LEU A 168 18.69 16.08 31.58
CA LEU A 168 17.70 15.01 31.71
C LEU A 168 16.69 15.42 32.80
N ASN A 169 15.39 15.45 32.43
CA ASN A 169 14.29 15.73 33.36
C ASN A 169 13.68 14.43 33.89
N GLY A 170 13.82 14.18 35.19
CA GLY A 170 13.27 12.99 35.87
C GLY A 170 11.79 13.07 36.21
N PHE A 171 11.10 14.13 35.78
CA PHE A 171 9.65 14.26 35.94
C PHE A 171 8.92 14.37 34.58
N PRO A 172 9.04 13.39 33.67
CA PRO A 172 8.16 13.33 32.50
C PRO A 172 6.74 12.94 32.92
N ASP A 173 5.75 13.55 32.28
CA ASP A 173 4.33 13.26 32.49
C ASP A 173 3.65 12.76 31.21
N ASN A 174 2.57 11.99 31.39
CA ASN A 174 1.56 11.67 30.40
C ASN A 174 0.40 12.67 30.59
N GLU A 175 0.48 13.82 29.93
CA GLU A 175 -0.59 14.85 29.95
C GLU A 175 -1.05 15.24 31.38
N GLY A 176 -0.08 15.39 32.29
CA GLY A 176 -0.29 15.73 33.70
C GLY A 176 -0.23 14.54 34.66
N LEU A 177 -0.09 13.30 34.17
CA LEU A 177 0.01 12.09 35.00
C LEU A 177 1.46 11.61 35.13
N MET A 178 1.90 11.39 36.36
CA MET A 178 3.27 10.97 36.67
C MET A 178 3.36 9.45 36.84
N HIS A 179 4.14 8.78 35.99
CA HIS A 179 4.39 7.33 36.07
C HIS A 179 5.69 6.96 36.78
N TRP A 180 6.59 7.92 36.97
CA TRP A 180 7.92 7.67 37.49
C TRP A 180 8.10 8.21 38.90
N GLN A 181 8.95 7.52 39.66
CA GLN A 181 9.61 8.01 40.86
C GLN A 181 11.11 7.99 40.64
N GLN A 182 11.80 9.03 41.08
CA GLN A 182 13.25 9.05 41.00
C GLN A 182 13.87 8.17 42.09
N VAL A 183 14.84 7.35 41.70
CA VAL A 183 15.62 6.50 42.60
C VAL A 183 16.98 7.12 42.87
N GLU A 184 17.73 7.40 41.81
CA GLU A 184 19.11 7.89 41.91
C GLU A 184 19.43 8.83 40.74
N GLN A 185 20.42 9.71 40.95
CA GLN A 185 21.07 10.47 39.89
C GLN A 185 22.56 10.55 40.14
N ILE A 186 23.34 10.45 39.08
CA ILE A 186 24.81 10.44 39.12
C ILE A 186 25.29 11.51 38.14
N GLY A 187 26.29 12.29 38.53
CA GLY A 187 26.96 13.25 37.66
C GLY A 187 28.46 13.19 37.92
N GLN A 188 29.24 12.97 36.87
CA GLN A 188 30.69 12.95 36.94
C GLN A 188 31.30 13.45 35.63
N ASP A 189 32.21 14.43 35.73
CA ASP A 189 32.95 15.02 34.62
C ASP A 189 32.05 15.54 33.49
N ASN A 190 32.00 14.84 32.35
CA ASN A 190 31.16 15.18 31.21
C ASN A 190 29.98 14.22 31.02
N THR A 191 29.63 13.46 32.06
CA THR A 191 28.57 12.44 32.04
C THR A 191 27.54 12.65 33.16
N ILE A 192 26.30 12.26 32.86
CA ILE A 192 25.19 12.18 33.82
C ILE A 192 24.44 10.87 33.64
N CYS A 193 23.83 10.36 34.71
CA CYS A 193 22.92 9.23 34.66
C CYS A 193 21.71 9.50 35.56
N LEU A 194 20.52 9.23 35.05
CA LEU A 194 19.25 9.32 35.77
C LEU A 194 18.63 7.94 35.90
N HIS A 195 18.27 7.55 37.13
CA HIS A 195 17.59 6.28 37.43
C HIS A 195 16.21 6.54 38.00
N LEU A 196 15.20 6.06 37.28
CA LEU A 196 13.79 6.13 37.65
C LEU A 196 13.21 4.72 37.85
N GLN A 197 12.13 4.64 38.60
CA GLN A 197 11.30 3.44 38.72
C GLN A 197 9.85 3.79 38.43
N SER A 198 9.15 2.95 37.66
CA SER A 198 7.73 3.14 37.40
C SER A 198 6.92 2.82 38.68
N ARG A 199 5.77 3.46 38.86
CA ARG A 199 5.03 3.43 40.12
C ARG A 199 4.31 2.10 40.35
N GLN A 200 3.61 1.58 39.36
CA GLN A 200 2.82 0.37 39.51
C GLN A 200 3.56 -0.86 39.00
N SER A 201 4.13 -0.77 37.80
CA SER A 201 4.83 -1.90 37.16
C SER A 201 6.25 -2.13 37.70
N GLN A 202 6.76 -1.21 38.55
CA GLN A 202 8.08 -1.29 39.18
C GLN A 202 9.25 -1.45 38.19
N ILE A 203 9.06 -1.01 36.94
CA ILE A 203 10.08 -1.07 35.89
C ILE A 203 11.17 -0.04 36.22
N ASN A 204 12.43 -0.44 36.22
CA ASN A 204 13.54 0.49 36.36
C ASN A 204 13.94 1.03 34.99
N LEU A 205 14.20 2.32 34.90
CA LEU A 205 14.69 3.02 33.71
C LEU A 205 15.99 3.74 34.08
N ALA A 206 17.04 3.54 33.29
CA ALA A 206 18.28 4.29 33.39
C ALA A 206 18.58 4.99 32.07
N ILE A 207 18.90 6.28 32.14
CA ILE A 207 19.32 7.10 31.01
C ILE A 207 20.65 7.75 31.36
N ALA A 208 21.71 7.35 30.66
CA ALA A 208 23.04 7.91 30.80
C ALA A 208 23.36 8.77 29.57
N ALA A 209 23.88 9.98 29.78
CA ALA A 209 24.24 10.91 28.72
C ALA A 209 25.66 11.46 28.90
N GLN A 210 26.36 11.66 27.80
CA GLN A 210 27.65 12.33 27.72
C GLN A 210 27.56 13.55 26.80
N LEU A 211 28.32 14.60 27.12
CA LEU A 211 28.48 15.77 26.27
C LEU A 211 29.95 15.94 25.88
N GLU A 212 30.23 15.98 24.58
CA GLU A 212 31.54 16.25 24.01
C GLU A 212 31.53 17.57 23.24
N ILE A 213 32.54 18.42 23.47
CA ILE A 213 32.68 19.73 22.82
C ILE A 213 33.97 19.74 22.01
N SER A 214 33.91 20.19 20.75
CA SER A 214 35.07 20.23 19.85
C SER A 214 36.13 21.28 20.23
N ASP A 215 35.82 22.21 21.13
CA ASP A 215 36.74 23.23 21.63
C ASP A 215 37.58 22.71 22.81
N THR A 216 38.90 22.68 22.62
CA THR A 216 39.87 22.20 23.63
C THR A 216 39.97 23.10 24.87
N ASN A 217 39.46 24.34 24.81
CA ASN A 217 39.43 25.27 25.94
C ASN A 217 38.06 25.29 26.65
N CYS A 218 37.22 24.29 26.42
CA CYS A 218 35.93 24.15 27.09
C CYS A 218 36.10 23.77 28.57
N HIS A 219 35.31 24.39 29.44
CA HIS A 219 35.13 23.97 30.83
C HIS A 219 33.81 23.23 30.99
N THR A 220 33.84 22.04 31.59
CA THR A 220 32.65 21.22 31.83
C THR A 220 32.40 21.04 33.33
N ASP A 221 31.15 21.21 33.74
CA ASP A 221 30.65 20.92 35.09
C ASP A 221 29.45 19.98 35.01
N THR A 222 29.15 19.28 36.10
CA THR A 222 27.87 18.55 36.26
C THR A 222 27.00 19.23 37.29
N LEU A 223 25.73 19.41 36.93
CA LEU A 223 24.68 19.87 37.82
C LEU A 223 23.76 18.70 38.18
N ALA A 224 23.56 18.48 39.47
CA ALA A 224 22.68 17.43 39.97
C ALA A 224 21.69 18.01 41.00
N PHE A 225 20.58 18.56 40.52
CA PHE A 225 19.42 18.91 41.35
C PHE A 225 18.45 17.73 41.36
N HIS A 226 17.63 17.57 42.42
CA HIS A 226 16.67 16.47 42.45
C HIS A 226 15.76 16.53 41.21
N GLY A 227 15.80 15.46 40.41
CA GLY A 227 14.99 15.27 39.20
C GLY A 227 15.49 16.05 38.00
N HIS A 228 16.67 16.66 38.10
CA HIS A 228 17.28 17.36 36.99
C HIS A 228 18.81 17.21 37.04
N ALA A 229 19.33 16.36 36.16
CA ALA A 229 20.77 16.21 35.96
C ALA A 229 21.16 16.89 34.64
N ALA A 230 22.27 17.63 34.62
CA ALA A 230 22.77 18.28 33.41
C ALA A 230 24.30 18.31 33.37
N VAL A 231 24.87 18.14 32.17
CA VAL A 231 26.26 18.54 31.90
C VAL A 231 26.23 19.97 31.40
N ILE A 232 27.01 20.85 32.03
CA ILE A 232 27.15 22.27 31.66
C ILE A 232 28.52 22.45 31.02
N ALA A 233 28.53 22.89 29.77
CA ALA A 233 29.76 23.22 29.04
C ALA A 233 29.85 24.72 28.78
N ARG A 234 31.01 25.32 29.04
CA ARG A 234 31.31 26.74 28.77
C ARG A 234 32.54 26.88 27.90
N PHE A 235 32.42 27.66 26.83
CA PHE A 235 33.52 27.97 25.92
C PHE A 235 33.36 29.37 25.34
N THR A 236 34.40 29.90 24.70
CA THR A 236 34.37 31.22 24.09
C THR A 236 34.25 31.10 22.58
N LEU A 237 33.37 31.89 21.98
CA LEU A 237 33.12 31.90 20.54
C LEU A 237 33.53 33.26 19.96
N GLN A 238 34.23 33.24 18.82
CA GLN A 238 34.60 34.43 18.04
C GLN A 238 33.82 34.50 16.72
N PRO A 239 33.61 35.68 16.12
CA PRO A 239 32.93 35.80 14.83
C PRO A 239 33.57 34.91 13.75
N GLY A 240 32.75 34.11 13.06
CA GLY A 240 33.18 33.14 12.06
C GLY A 240 33.60 31.77 12.61
N GLN A 241 33.84 31.64 13.92
CA GLN A 241 34.15 30.36 14.56
C GLN A 241 32.90 29.48 14.65
N THR A 242 33.10 28.16 14.51
CA THR A 242 32.08 27.14 14.75
C THR A 242 32.57 26.17 15.83
N VAL A 243 31.74 25.88 16.82
CA VAL A 243 31.97 24.84 17.82
C VAL A 243 30.89 23.78 17.69
N THR A 244 31.28 22.51 17.78
CA THR A 244 30.36 21.37 17.74
C THR A 244 30.20 20.79 19.14
N ALA A 245 28.95 20.50 19.51
CA ALA A 245 28.56 19.83 20.74
C ALA A 245 27.80 18.54 20.40
N ASP A 246 28.38 17.40 20.76
CA ASP A 246 27.79 16.08 20.54
C ASP A 246 27.28 15.53 21.88
N LYS A 247 25.97 15.28 21.98
CA LYS A 247 25.32 14.61 23.11
C LYS A 247 25.02 13.17 22.71
N ILE A 248 25.59 12.20 23.39
CA ILE A 248 25.36 10.77 23.17
C ILE A 248 24.65 10.20 24.39
N VAL A 249 23.64 9.37 24.17
CA VAL A 249 22.77 8.84 25.23
C VAL A 249 22.65 7.32 25.10
N ALA A 250 22.70 6.62 26.24
CA ALA A 250 22.39 5.20 26.38
C ALA A 250 21.17 5.02 27.32
N ILE A 251 20.20 4.21 26.89
CA ILE A 251 18.89 4.04 27.56
C ILE A 251 18.61 2.56 27.77
N PHE A 252 18.41 2.15 29.02
CA PHE A 252 18.10 0.77 29.40
C PHE A 252 16.97 0.71 30.41
N THR A 253 16.24 -0.40 30.39
CA THR A 253 15.22 -0.71 31.38
C THR A 253 15.49 -2.04 32.08
N SER A 254 14.77 -2.31 33.17
CA SER A 254 14.78 -3.63 33.80
C SER A 254 14.19 -4.75 32.93
N ARG A 255 13.56 -4.42 31.79
CA ARG A 255 13.14 -5.40 30.79
C ARG A 255 14.31 -5.91 29.95
N ASP A 256 15.40 -5.15 29.89
CA ASP A 256 16.59 -5.46 29.09
C ASP A 256 17.67 -6.17 29.90
N THR A 257 17.78 -5.81 31.18
CA THR A 257 18.88 -6.24 32.08
C THR A 257 18.46 -6.10 33.54
N GLU A 258 19.08 -6.86 34.44
CA GLU A 258 18.83 -6.75 35.88
C GLU A 258 19.31 -5.39 36.46
N ASN A 259 20.39 -4.83 35.93
CA ASN A 259 20.95 -3.55 36.40
C ASN A 259 21.04 -2.53 35.26
N ALA A 260 19.97 -1.76 35.09
CA ALA A 260 19.85 -0.76 34.03
C ALA A 260 20.90 0.35 34.13
N VAL A 261 21.23 0.82 35.34
CA VAL A 261 22.23 1.89 35.56
C VAL A 261 23.61 1.45 35.11
N GLN A 262 24.01 0.24 35.52
CA GLN A 262 25.29 -0.33 35.10
C GLN A 262 25.34 -0.52 33.58
N ALA A 263 24.29 -1.05 32.95
CA ALA A 263 24.26 -1.25 31.51
C ALA A 263 24.34 0.08 30.74
N ALA A 264 23.59 1.11 31.16
CA ALA A 264 23.60 2.43 30.52
C ALA A 264 24.98 3.09 30.63
N THR A 265 25.58 3.11 31.81
CA THR A 265 26.90 3.73 32.04
C THR A 265 28.03 2.99 31.35
N GLN A 266 28.06 1.65 31.40
CA GLN A 266 29.07 0.84 30.71
C GLN A 266 28.95 0.94 29.18
N THR A 267 27.72 0.94 28.66
CA THR A 267 27.49 1.12 27.22
C THR A 267 28.04 2.46 26.78
N LEU A 268 27.67 3.55 27.48
CA LEU A 268 28.07 4.91 27.14
C LEU A 268 29.60 5.05 27.04
N VAL A 269 30.35 4.47 27.99
CA VAL A 269 31.83 4.48 27.98
C VAL A 269 32.43 3.75 26.78
N ALA A 270 31.73 2.74 26.24
CA ALA A 270 32.20 1.94 25.13
C ALA A 270 31.75 2.45 23.75
N LEU A 271 30.92 3.50 23.68
CA LEU A 271 30.44 4.03 22.41
C LEU A 271 31.56 4.78 21.66
N PRO A 272 31.59 4.68 20.32
CA PRO A 272 32.45 5.53 19.51
C PRO A 272 31.86 6.95 19.42
N ASP A 273 32.60 7.84 18.74
CA ASP A 273 32.12 9.20 18.48
C ASP A 273 30.82 9.25 17.64
N TYR A 274 30.23 10.45 17.59
CA TYR A 274 29.00 10.69 16.84
C TYR A 274 29.09 10.29 15.35
N LEU A 275 30.24 10.54 14.71
CA LEU A 275 30.39 10.28 13.27
C LEU A 275 30.31 8.79 12.95
N ASN A 276 30.95 7.96 13.77
CA ASN A 276 30.88 6.52 13.64
C ASN A 276 29.48 5.98 13.97
N LEU A 277 28.85 6.47 15.04
CA LEU A 277 27.47 6.10 15.38
C LEU A 277 26.49 6.42 14.25
N ARG A 278 26.64 7.59 13.62
CA ARG A 278 25.84 8.00 12.45
C ARG A 278 26.09 7.09 11.26
N ALA A 279 27.34 6.74 10.97
CA ALA A 279 27.67 5.88 9.84
C ALA A 279 27.05 4.47 10.01
N GLU A 280 27.14 3.90 11.22
CA GLU A 280 26.51 2.61 11.56
C GLU A 280 24.98 2.69 11.43
N HIS A 281 24.37 3.77 11.93
CA HIS A 281 22.93 4.02 11.81
C HIS A 281 22.45 4.07 10.36
N GLU A 282 23.14 4.83 9.51
CA GLU A 282 22.80 4.98 8.09
C GLU A 282 22.99 3.67 7.32
N ALA A 283 24.02 2.89 7.66
CA ALA A 283 24.24 1.57 7.09
C ALA A 283 23.09 0.61 7.44
N ALA A 284 22.59 0.64 8.69
CA ALA A 284 21.44 -0.15 9.09
C ALA A 284 20.17 0.25 8.33
N TRP A 285 19.92 1.56 8.13
CA TRP A 285 18.79 2.01 7.32
C TRP A 285 18.91 1.61 5.85
N ALA A 286 20.11 1.66 5.27
CA ALA A 286 20.33 1.23 3.90
C ALA A 286 19.94 -0.24 3.69
N GLU A 287 20.24 -1.14 4.64
CA GLU A 287 19.83 -2.55 4.54
C GLU A 287 18.31 -2.72 4.66
N VAL A 288 17.67 -1.98 5.56
CA VAL A 288 16.21 -2.02 5.70
C VAL A 288 15.52 -1.55 4.41
N TRP A 289 15.99 -0.47 3.81
CA TRP A 289 15.40 0.08 2.57
C TRP A 289 15.62 -0.81 1.35
N ARG A 290 16.66 -1.64 1.33
CA ARG A 290 17.00 -2.53 0.19
C ARG A 290 15.83 -3.40 -0.28
N ILE A 291 15.01 -3.87 0.65
CA ILE A 291 13.86 -4.74 0.37
C ILE A 291 12.50 -4.10 0.66
N SER A 292 12.49 -2.94 1.31
CA SER A 292 11.26 -2.31 1.78
C SER A 292 10.86 -1.07 0.97
N ASP A 293 11.75 -0.52 0.12
CA ASP A 293 11.42 0.66 -0.69
C ASP A 293 10.38 0.34 -1.78
N VAL A 294 9.57 1.34 -2.07
CA VAL A 294 8.60 1.34 -3.16
C VAL A 294 8.91 2.57 -4.01
N VAL A 295 9.18 2.34 -5.29
CA VAL A 295 9.51 3.39 -6.26
C VAL A 295 8.28 3.72 -7.08
N ILE A 296 7.88 4.99 -7.06
CA ILE A 296 6.83 5.59 -7.87
C ILE A 296 7.46 6.74 -8.66
N GLU A 297 7.42 6.68 -9.99
CA GLU A 297 7.89 7.76 -10.87
C GLU A 297 6.69 8.45 -11.53
N GLY A 298 6.80 9.76 -11.78
CA GLY A 298 5.73 10.59 -12.35
C GLY A 298 4.83 11.28 -11.31
N ASP A 299 4.98 10.94 -10.03
CA ASP A 299 4.28 11.58 -8.91
C ASP A 299 5.16 11.64 -7.66
N SER A 300 5.86 12.78 -7.46
CA SER A 300 6.75 12.99 -6.32
C SER A 300 6.00 13.05 -4.98
N THR A 301 4.74 13.48 -4.99
CA THR A 301 3.93 13.60 -3.77
C THR A 301 3.57 12.21 -3.26
N ALA A 302 3.06 11.33 -4.14
CA ALA A 302 2.80 9.94 -3.79
C ALA A 302 4.10 9.22 -3.37
N GLN A 303 5.20 9.43 -4.09
CA GLN A 303 6.48 8.81 -3.77
C GLN A 303 6.96 9.18 -2.35
N LEU A 304 6.96 10.47 -2.01
CA LEU A 304 7.37 10.94 -0.68
C LEU A 304 6.40 10.42 0.40
N ALA A 305 5.09 10.45 0.13
CA ALA A 305 4.08 10.00 1.07
C ALA A 305 4.21 8.50 1.37
N VAL A 306 4.40 7.66 0.36
CA VAL A 306 4.64 6.22 0.56
C VAL A 306 5.90 6.00 1.41
N ARG A 307 7.04 6.60 1.04
CA ARG A 307 8.29 6.45 1.81
C ARG A 307 8.15 6.94 3.24
N TYR A 308 7.40 8.01 3.48
CA TYR A 308 7.14 8.50 4.83
C TYR A 308 6.36 7.48 5.67
N ASN A 309 5.27 6.93 5.13
CA ASN A 309 4.47 5.92 5.82
C ASN A 309 5.31 4.67 6.13
N LEU A 310 6.07 4.18 5.15
CA LEU A 310 6.95 3.02 5.33
C LEU A 310 8.05 3.29 6.35
N PHE A 311 8.68 4.48 6.33
CA PHE A 311 9.68 4.90 7.30
C PHE A 311 9.12 4.80 8.73
N GLN A 312 7.92 5.35 8.95
CA GLN A 312 7.33 5.35 10.29
C GLN A 312 7.05 3.94 10.80
N LEU A 313 6.53 3.03 9.97
CA LEU A 313 6.33 1.63 10.33
C LEU A 313 7.64 0.89 10.62
N LEU A 314 8.62 1.01 9.72
CA LEU A 314 9.93 0.38 9.86
C LEU A 314 10.70 0.88 11.08
N SER A 315 10.49 2.15 11.42
CA SER A 315 11.10 2.79 12.59
C SER A 315 10.45 2.30 13.89
N ALA A 316 9.15 2.00 13.91
CA ALA A 316 8.44 1.55 15.11
C ALA A 316 8.47 0.04 15.33
N ALA A 317 8.86 -0.76 14.33
CA ALA A 317 8.84 -2.21 14.40
C ALA A 317 9.92 -2.79 15.33
N PRO A 318 9.56 -3.59 16.37
CA PRO A 318 10.49 -4.15 17.33
C PRO A 318 11.39 -5.23 16.72
N ARG A 319 12.70 -5.00 16.76
CA ARG A 319 13.70 -5.83 16.08
C ARG A 319 14.30 -6.94 16.94
N HIS A 320 14.36 -6.71 18.24
CA HIS A 320 15.11 -7.55 19.18
C HIS A 320 14.24 -8.15 20.30
N SER A 321 12.91 -7.99 20.21
CA SER A 321 11.96 -8.51 21.19
C SER A 321 10.72 -9.02 20.48
N ASP A 322 10.30 -10.21 20.88
CA ASP A 322 9.04 -10.84 20.52
C ASP A 322 7.96 -10.65 21.60
N ARG A 323 8.22 -9.83 22.63
CA ARG A 323 7.31 -9.55 23.75
C ARG A 323 6.62 -8.19 23.66
N VAL A 324 6.74 -7.51 22.52
CA VAL A 324 6.13 -6.20 22.26
C VAL A 324 5.63 -6.16 20.82
N SER A 325 4.70 -5.25 20.54
CA SER A 325 4.14 -5.06 19.21
C SER A 325 4.03 -3.57 18.85
N ILE A 326 3.51 -3.26 17.67
CA ILE A 326 3.33 -1.89 17.19
C ILE A 326 1.97 -1.35 17.68
N PRO A 327 1.92 -0.22 18.39
CA PRO A 327 0.65 0.40 18.78
C PRO A 327 -0.07 1.11 17.63
N ALA A 328 -1.37 1.41 17.79
CA ALA A 328 -2.17 2.15 16.81
C ALA A 328 -1.56 3.52 16.43
N LYS A 329 -0.88 4.17 17.39
CA LYS A 329 -0.16 5.44 17.19
C LYS A 329 1.36 5.31 17.05
N ALA A 330 1.83 4.11 16.68
CA ALA A 330 3.24 3.75 16.73
C ALA A 330 3.84 4.15 18.11
N LEU A 331 5.04 4.74 18.14
CA LEU A 331 5.65 5.31 19.35
C LEU A 331 5.74 6.83 19.26
N SER A 332 4.63 7.48 18.91
CA SER A 332 4.63 8.89 18.46
C SER A 332 3.69 9.83 19.22
N GLY A 333 2.90 9.33 20.17
CA GLY A 333 1.95 10.15 20.92
C GLY A 333 1.19 9.35 21.98
N PHE A 334 0.33 10.04 22.72
CA PHE A 334 -0.42 9.48 23.86
C PHE A 334 -1.79 8.92 23.48
N ALA A 335 -2.33 9.28 22.31
CA ALA A 335 -3.62 8.75 21.89
C ALA A 335 -3.56 7.23 21.74
N TYR A 336 -4.67 6.58 22.12
CA TYR A 336 -4.75 5.14 22.28
C TYR A 336 -3.70 4.54 23.23
N ARG A 337 -3.04 5.36 24.07
CA ARG A 337 -2.24 4.92 25.24
C ARG A 337 -1.07 3.99 24.92
N GLY A 338 -0.69 3.89 23.64
CA GLY A 338 0.26 2.89 23.16
C GLY A 338 -0.30 1.47 23.11
N HIS A 339 -1.61 1.29 23.03
CA HIS A 339 -2.26 -0.02 22.92
C HIS A 339 -2.19 -0.60 21.52
N ILE A 340 -2.24 -1.93 21.47
CA ILE A 340 -2.12 -2.74 20.26
C ILE A 340 -3.49 -3.34 19.94
N PHE A 341 -3.94 -3.08 18.71
CA PHE A 341 -5.25 -3.43 18.16
C PHE A 341 -5.09 -4.40 16.98
N TRP A 342 -6.21 -4.80 16.37
CA TRP A 342 -6.24 -5.56 15.11
C TRP A 342 -5.53 -4.82 13.95
N ASP A 343 -5.38 -3.49 14.06
CA ASP A 343 -4.54 -2.61 13.24
C ASP A 343 -3.21 -3.26 12.87
N THR A 344 -2.55 -3.88 13.85
CA THR A 344 -1.22 -4.44 13.64
C THR A 344 -1.29 -5.66 12.74
N GLU A 345 -2.18 -6.61 13.04
CA GLU A 345 -2.29 -7.86 12.30
C GLU A 345 -2.84 -7.68 10.88
N ILE A 346 -3.82 -6.79 10.69
CA ILE A 346 -4.51 -6.62 9.41
C ILE A 346 -3.86 -5.56 8.52
N PHE A 347 -3.37 -4.47 9.11
CA PHE A 347 -2.86 -3.34 8.31
C PHE A 347 -1.35 -3.29 8.22
N VAL A 348 -0.64 -3.47 9.34
CA VAL A 348 0.82 -3.32 9.40
C VAL A 348 1.53 -4.61 8.98
N LEU A 349 1.03 -5.76 9.45
CA LEU A 349 1.70 -7.04 9.27
C LEU A 349 1.89 -7.45 7.81
N PRO A 350 0.95 -7.23 6.87
CA PRO A 350 1.17 -7.58 5.46
C PRO A 350 2.46 -6.97 4.92
N PHE A 351 2.70 -5.67 5.15
CA PHE A 351 3.95 -5.03 4.75
C PHE A 351 5.18 -5.74 5.33
N LEU A 352 5.17 -6.03 6.64
CA LEU A 352 6.30 -6.68 7.30
C LEU A 352 6.46 -8.15 6.88
N ILE A 353 5.40 -8.89 6.58
CA ILE A 353 5.48 -10.27 6.09
C ILE A 353 6.29 -10.31 4.80
N TYR A 354 5.98 -9.42 3.85
CA TYR A 354 6.59 -9.44 2.52
C TYR A 354 7.89 -8.64 2.43
N THR A 355 8.25 -7.83 3.42
CA THR A 355 9.51 -7.06 3.38
C THR A 355 10.45 -7.37 4.53
N GLN A 356 9.96 -7.73 5.72
CA GLN A 356 10.74 -7.94 6.94
C GLN A 356 10.15 -9.08 7.81
N PRO A 357 10.05 -10.33 7.32
CA PRO A 357 9.27 -11.40 7.95
C PRO A 357 9.72 -11.74 9.37
N HIS A 358 11.00 -11.54 9.70
CA HIS A 358 11.47 -11.71 11.08
C HIS A 358 10.81 -10.71 12.05
N LEU A 359 10.49 -9.49 11.60
CA LEU A 359 9.74 -8.51 12.39
C LEU A 359 8.28 -8.92 12.50
N ALA A 360 7.66 -9.37 11.41
CA ALA A 360 6.29 -9.91 11.45
C ALA A 360 6.16 -11.08 12.43
N ARG A 361 7.15 -11.99 12.43
CA ARG A 361 7.27 -13.10 13.39
C ARG A 361 7.30 -12.62 14.84
N ASN A 362 8.05 -11.54 15.14
CA ASN A 362 8.09 -10.96 16.49
C ASN A 362 6.70 -10.46 16.92
N LEU A 363 5.99 -9.75 16.05
CA LEU A 363 4.65 -9.22 16.35
C LEU A 363 3.62 -10.33 16.61
N LEU A 364 3.67 -11.42 15.84
CA LEU A 364 2.79 -12.56 16.05
C LEU A 364 3.18 -13.38 17.29
N THR A 365 4.48 -13.48 17.59
CA THR A 365 4.96 -14.14 18.82
C THR A 365 4.58 -13.33 20.06
N TYR A 366 4.46 -12.01 19.95
CA TYR A 366 3.84 -11.19 21.00
C TYR A 366 2.42 -11.67 21.30
N ARG A 367 1.59 -11.90 20.27
CA ARG A 367 0.23 -12.45 20.47
C ARG A 367 0.24 -13.82 21.13
N TYR A 368 1.21 -14.69 20.83
CA TYR A 368 1.40 -15.94 21.56
C TYR A 368 1.61 -15.70 23.06
N HIS A 369 2.48 -14.75 23.42
CA HIS A 369 2.74 -14.42 24.82
C HIS A 369 1.53 -13.81 25.55
N MET A 370 0.54 -13.29 24.81
CA MET A 370 -0.70 -12.75 25.36
C MET A 370 -1.80 -13.81 25.55
N LEU A 371 -1.62 -15.06 25.10
CA LEU A 371 -2.60 -16.14 25.27
C LEU A 371 -3.10 -16.32 26.72
N PRO A 372 -2.25 -16.24 27.78
CA PRO A 372 -2.73 -16.34 29.14
C PRO A 372 -3.79 -15.28 29.51
N GLY A 373 -3.65 -14.04 29.02
CA GLY A 373 -4.63 -12.98 29.24
C GLY A 373 -5.90 -13.20 28.41
N ALA A 374 -5.76 -13.61 27.16
CA ALA A 374 -6.89 -13.95 26.30
C ALA A 374 -7.75 -15.10 26.86
N ARG A 375 -7.12 -16.12 27.47
CA ARG A 375 -7.81 -17.21 28.18
C ARG A 375 -8.54 -16.73 29.43
N ARG A 376 -7.94 -15.80 30.20
CA ARG A 376 -8.60 -15.19 31.35
C ARG A 376 -9.84 -14.39 30.92
N LYS A 377 -9.74 -13.62 29.84
CA LYS A 377 -10.88 -12.87 29.28
C LYS A 377 -12.01 -13.81 28.86
N ALA A 378 -11.70 -14.86 28.09
CA ALA A 378 -12.69 -15.86 27.69
C ALA A 378 -13.42 -16.45 28.90
N LEU A 379 -12.66 -16.93 29.90
CA LEU A 379 -13.20 -17.52 31.12
C LEU A 379 -14.09 -16.54 31.90
N GLN A 380 -13.67 -15.27 32.04
CA GLN A 380 -14.45 -14.23 32.72
C GLN A 380 -15.76 -13.91 31.99
N ALA A 381 -15.76 -13.98 30.66
CA ALA A 381 -16.94 -13.83 29.82
C ALA A 381 -17.81 -15.09 29.74
N GLY A 382 -17.41 -16.20 30.37
CA GLY A 382 -18.15 -17.47 30.37
C GLY A 382 -17.89 -18.37 29.16
N TYR A 383 -16.83 -18.09 28.39
CA TYR A 383 -16.42 -18.85 27.21
C TYR A 383 -15.18 -19.71 27.49
N GLU A 384 -14.90 -20.63 26.56
CA GLU A 384 -13.69 -21.46 26.57
C GLU A 384 -12.60 -20.84 25.67
N GLY A 385 -11.41 -21.44 25.65
CA GLY A 385 -10.34 -21.09 24.72
C GLY A 385 -9.71 -19.72 24.97
N ALA A 386 -9.18 -19.11 23.91
CA ALA A 386 -8.56 -17.78 23.94
C ALA A 386 -9.42 -16.73 23.22
N MET A 387 -9.83 -15.70 23.96
CA MET A 387 -10.53 -14.52 23.45
C MET A 387 -9.57 -13.33 23.55
N TYR A 388 -8.96 -12.92 22.44
CA TYR A 388 -8.04 -11.79 22.46
C TYR A 388 -8.74 -10.49 22.89
N VAL A 389 -7.95 -9.64 23.54
CA VAL A 389 -8.38 -8.32 24.02
C VAL A 389 -8.40 -7.32 22.87
N TRP A 390 -9.34 -6.38 22.89
CA TRP A 390 -9.46 -5.35 21.85
C TRP A 390 -8.26 -4.40 21.91
N GLU A 391 -7.97 -3.90 23.10
CA GLU A 391 -6.78 -3.11 23.39
C GLU A 391 -5.81 -3.96 24.21
N SER A 392 -4.63 -4.23 23.64
CA SER A 392 -3.59 -5.03 24.28
C SER A 392 -2.40 -4.18 24.74
N ALA A 393 -1.82 -4.55 25.87
CA ALA A 393 -0.61 -3.96 26.46
C ALA A 393 0.46 -5.04 26.71
N ASP A 394 0.80 -5.34 27.97
CA ASP A 394 1.92 -6.22 28.36
C ASP A 394 1.52 -7.60 28.89
N THR A 395 0.33 -7.77 29.48
CA THR A 395 -0.11 -9.04 30.09
C THR A 395 -1.11 -9.84 29.26
N GLY A 396 -1.68 -9.21 28.23
CA GLY A 396 -2.78 -9.75 27.43
C GLY A 396 -4.15 -9.62 28.11
N ASP A 397 -4.25 -8.93 29.24
CA ASP A 397 -5.54 -8.56 29.86
C ASP A 397 -6.15 -7.35 29.14
N GLU A 398 -7.48 -7.21 29.19
CA GLU A 398 -8.20 -6.15 28.51
C GLU A 398 -7.89 -4.79 29.16
N VAL A 399 -7.41 -3.85 28.35
CA VAL A 399 -7.12 -2.49 28.82
C VAL A 399 -7.97 -1.42 28.13
N THR A 400 -8.95 -1.83 27.29
CA THR A 400 -9.94 -0.91 26.72
C THR A 400 -10.67 -0.19 27.85
N PRO A 401 -10.71 1.15 27.87
CA PRO A 401 -11.48 1.89 28.85
C PRO A 401 -12.97 1.61 28.69
N ASN A 402 -13.67 1.20 29.76
CA ASN A 402 -15.13 1.04 29.71
C ASN A 402 -15.87 2.36 29.52
N TRP A 403 -15.24 3.48 29.89
CA TRP A 403 -15.84 4.81 29.85
C TRP A 403 -14.82 5.84 29.40
N VAL A 404 -15.25 6.76 28.54
CA VAL A 404 -14.47 7.94 28.14
C VAL A 404 -15.32 9.20 28.31
N PRO A 405 -14.72 10.38 28.58
CA PRO A 405 -15.46 11.64 28.58
C PRO A 405 -16.16 11.91 27.25
N ASP A 406 -17.39 12.43 27.30
CA ASP A 406 -18.09 12.87 26.09
C ASP A 406 -17.39 14.10 25.49
N ALA A 407 -17.23 14.10 24.16
CA ALA A 407 -16.56 15.18 23.45
C ALA A 407 -17.32 16.52 23.49
N HIS A 408 -18.64 16.50 23.66
CA HIS A 408 -19.51 17.67 23.73
C HIS A 408 -19.81 18.10 25.17
N ASP A 409 -19.80 17.15 26.12
CA ASP A 409 -19.88 17.43 27.56
C ASP A 409 -18.84 16.62 28.34
N PRO A 410 -17.63 17.16 28.58
CA PRO A 410 -16.57 16.46 29.31
C PRO A 410 -16.92 16.04 30.75
N LYS A 411 -18.09 16.44 31.28
CA LYS A 411 -18.61 16.00 32.58
C LYS A 411 -19.47 14.74 32.48
N SER A 412 -19.93 14.36 31.30
CA SER A 412 -20.62 13.10 31.05
C SER A 412 -19.62 12.05 30.54
N LEU A 413 -20.00 10.79 30.72
CA LEU A 413 -19.20 9.63 30.29
C LEU A 413 -19.97 8.86 29.24
N VAL A 414 -19.27 8.50 28.17
CA VAL A 414 -19.73 7.61 27.11
C VAL A 414 -19.24 6.21 27.41
N ARG A 415 -20.14 5.24 27.31
CA ARG A 415 -19.82 3.83 27.42
C ARG A 415 -19.13 3.35 26.16
N ILE A 416 -17.97 2.71 26.29
CA ILE A 416 -17.26 2.07 25.18
C ILE A 416 -17.43 0.56 25.29
N TRP A 417 -17.97 -0.07 24.25
CA TRP A 417 -18.30 -1.50 24.25
C TRP A 417 -17.26 -2.38 23.56
N CYS A 418 -16.32 -1.81 22.81
CA CYS A 418 -15.35 -2.54 21.97
C CYS A 418 -14.61 -3.65 22.73
N GLY A 419 -14.12 -3.35 23.94
CA GLY A 419 -13.41 -4.33 24.78
C GLY A 419 -14.22 -5.58 25.14
N GLU A 420 -15.55 -5.49 25.13
CA GLU A 420 -16.43 -6.61 25.49
C GLU A 420 -17.00 -7.35 24.28
N ILE A 421 -17.35 -6.62 23.22
CA ILE A 421 -18.16 -7.18 22.13
C ILE A 421 -17.61 -6.94 20.72
N GLU A 422 -16.44 -6.31 20.54
CA GLU A 422 -15.73 -6.26 19.25
C GLU A 422 -14.79 -7.46 19.13
N LEU A 423 -15.38 -8.62 18.86
CA LEU A 423 -14.76 -9.93 19.09
C LEU A 423 -13.89 -10.42 17.94
N HIS A 424 -14.01 -9.81 16.76
CA HIS A 424 -13.38 -10.28 15.54
C HIS A 424 -11.83 -10.29 15.61
N ILE A 425 -11.23 -9.51 16.52
CA ILE A 425 -9.78 -9.49 16.77
C ILE A 425 -9.17 -10.88 17.00
N SER A 426 -9.91 -11.80 17.64
CA SER A 426 -9.42 -13.17 17.85
C SER A 426 -9.22 -13.92 16.54
N THR A 427 -10.10 -13.68 15.57
CA THR A 427 -9.99 -14.23 14.23
C THR A 427 -8.96 -13.49 13.39
N ASP A 428 -8.85 -12.18 13.53
CA ASP A 428 -7.86 -11.37 12.80
C ASP A 428 -6.43 -11.81 13.12
N VAL A 429 -6.16 -12.11 14.40
CA VAL A 429 -4.88 -12.68 14.82
C VAL A 429 -4.65 -14.04 14.16
N ALA A 430 -5.64 -14.94 14.16
CA ALA A 430 -5.53 -16.24 13.50
C ALA A 430 -5.30 -16.10 11.98
N TYR A 431 -5.98 -15.14 11.34
CA TYR A 431 -5.78 -14.77 9.94
C TYR A 431 -4.34 -14.37 9.68
N ALA A 432 -3.81 -13.44 10.47
CA ALA A 432 -2.44 -12.97 10.33
C ALA A 432 -1.39 -14.07 10.57
N VAL A 433 -1.60 -14.96 11.56
CA VAL A 433 -0.75 -16.15 11.78
C VAL A 433 -0.74 -17.05 10.54
N TRP A 434 -1.92 -17.32 9.97
CA TRP A 434 -2.04 -18.15 8.78
C TRP A 434 -1.34 -17.51 7.58
N GLN A 435 -1.57 -16.22 7.32
CA GLN A 435 -0.93 -15.49 6.22
C GLN A 435 0.60 -15.47 6.35
N TYR A 436 1.14 -15.24 7.56
CA TYR A 436 2.57 -15.31 7.81
C TYR A 436 3.15 -16.68 7.46
N TRP A 437 2.50 -17.76 7.89
CA TRP A 437 2.97 -19.12 7.62
C TRP A 437 2.88 -19.48 6.13
N GLN A 438 1.79 -19.09 5.46
CA GLN A 438 1.65 -19.25 4.02
C GLN A 438 2.76 -18.49 3.27
N ALA A 439 3.09 -17.26 3.69
CA ALA A 439 4.12 -16.46 3.03
C ALA A 439 5.55 -16.91 3.31
N THR A 440 5.85 -17.39 4.52
CA THR A 440 7.23 -17.71 4.94
C THR A 440 7.58 -19.19 4.82
N GLY A 441 6.61 -20.09 5.04
CA GLY A 441 6.86 -21.52 5.20
C GLY A 441 7.59 -21.87 6.50
N ASP A 442 7.46 -21.03 7.53
CA ASP A 442 8.08 -21.24 8.84
C ASP A 442 7.30 -22.28 9.66
N ASP A 443 7.36 -23.55 9.23
CA ASP A 443 6.69 -24.68 9.88
C ASP A 443 7.14 -24.83 11.35
N ALA A 444 8.42 -24.54 11.63
CA ALA A 444 8.96 -24.63 12.98
C ALA A 444 8.32 -23.62 13.94
N TRP A 445 8.10 -22.37 13.48
CA TRP A 445 7.37 -21.38 14.26
C TRP A 445 5.87 -21.70 14.35
N MET A 446 5.25 -22.18 13.26
CA MET A 446 3.84 -22.59 13.26
C MET A 446 3.59 -23.70 14.28
N CYS A 447 4.39 -24.76 14.30
CA CYS A 447 4.25 -25.85 15.28
C CYS A 447 4.52 -25.42 16.73
N ARG A 448 5.38 -24.42 16.95
CA ARG A 448 5.76 -23.97 18.29
C ARG A 448 4.81 -22.93 18.88
N TYR A 449 4.24 -22.06 18.04
CA TYR A 449 3.48 -20.88 18.49
C TYR A 449 2.18 -20.72 17.72
N GLY A 450 2.23 -20.68 16.39
CA GLY A 450 1.08 -20.33 15.55
C GLY A 450 -0.10 -21.29 15.69
N ALA A 451 0.18 -22.59 15.83
CA ALA A 451 -0.85 -23.61 15.91
C ALA A 451 -1.68 -23.50 17.19
N GLU A 452 -1.05 -23.22 18.33
CA GLU A 452 -1.75 -22.98 19.60
C GLU A 452 -2.66 -21.76 19.48
N ILE A 453 -2.19 -20.66 18.86
CA ILE A 453 -3.02 -19.46 18.64
C ILE A 453 -4.27 -19.79 17.84
N ILE A 454 -4.12 -20.41 16.66
CA ILE A 454 -5.24 -20.68 15.75
C ILE A 454 -6.25 -21.64 16.40
N LEU A 455 -5.78 -22.71 17.02
CA LEU A 455 -6.65 -23.75 17.60
C LEU A 455 -7.34 -23.27 18.89
N ASP A 456 -6.64 -22.54 19.76
CA ASP A 456 -7.19 -22.06 21.03
C ASP A 456 -8.24 -20.95 20.85
N THR A 457 -8.04 -20.09 19.85
CA THR A 457 -9.05 -19.11 19.44
C THR A 457 -10.23 -19.78 18.69
N ALA A 458 -10.01 -20.90 18.00
CA ALA A 458 -11.10 -21.73 17.47
C ALA A 458 -11.92 -22.42 18.57
N VAL A 459 -11.28 -22.83 19.69
CA VAL A 459 -11.99 -23.30 20.90
C VAL A 459 -12.93 -22.21 21.41
N PHE A 460 -12.47 -20.96 21.49
CA PHE A 460 -13.30 -19.82 21.86
C PHE A 460 -14.52 -19.69 20.95
N TRP A 461 -14.33 -19.62 19.64
CA TRP A 461 -15.45 -19.49 18.69
C TRP A 461 -16.43 -20.65 18.75
N GLY A 462 -15.94 -21.89 18.91
CA GLY A 462 -16.81 -23.05 19.11
C GLY A 462 -17.68 -22.97 20.36
N SER A 463 -17.22 -22.26 21.40
CA SER A 463 -18.00 -22.00 22.62
C SER A 463 -18.88 -20.75 22.56
N ARG A 464 -18.55 -19.80 21.67
CA ARG A 464 -19.20 -18.49 21.54
C ARG A 464 -20.45 -18.52 20.66
N VAL A 465 -20.48 -19.40 19.66
CA VAL A 465 -21.63 -19.52 18.74
C VAL A 465 -22.88 -20.03 19.47
N GLU A 466 -24.02 -19.48 19.09
CA GLU A 466 -25.31 -19.78 19.72
C GLU A 466 -26.21 -20.53 18.74
N TRP A 467 -26.85 -21.62 19.16
CA TRP A 467 -27.79 -22.36 18.30
C TRP A 467 -29.18 -21.71 18.31
N ASN A 468 -29.68 -21.33 17.14
CA ASN A 468 -31.04 -20.85 16.96
C ASN A 468 -31.96 -21.98 16.48
N GLU A 469 -32.77 -22.53 17.39
CA GLU A 469 -33.70 -23.63 17.11
C GLU A 469 -34.74 -23.29 16.03
N ALA A 470 -35.15 -22.03 15.92
CA ALA A 470 -36.19 -21.64 14.97
C ALA A 470 -35.66 -21.56 13.53
N ARG A 471 -34.39 -21.19 13.36
CA ARG A 471 -33.73 -21.06 12.06
C ARG A 471 -32.95 -22.33 11.67
N GLU A 472 -32.61 -23.17 12.66
CA GLU A 472 -31.68 -24.30 12.51
C GLU A 472 -30.27 -23.90 12.04
N TYR A 473 -29.83 -22.70 12.45
CA TYR A 473 -28.49 -22.15 12.22
C TYR A 473 -27.83 -21.75 13.55
N TYR A 474 -26.52 -21.69 13.55
CA TYR A 474 -25.72 -20.97 14.55
C TYR A 474 -25.68 -19.48 14.22
N GLU A 475 -25.64 -18.67 15.28
CA GLU A 475 -25.62 -17.22 15.25
C GLU A 475 -24.51 -16.69 16.17
N ILE A 476 -24.11 -15.44 15.94
CA ILE A 476 -23.23 -14.68 16.83
C ILE A 476 -23.91 -13.34 17.08
N CYS A 477 -24.49 -13.19 18.27
CA CYS A 477 -25.34 -12.07 18.66
C CYS A 477 -24.62 -11.08 19.59
N ASP A 478 -25.12 -9.84 19.72
CA ASP A 478 -24.55 -8.80 20.60
C ASP A 478 -23.05 -8.55 20.37
N VAL A 479 -22.69 -8.17 19.14
CA VAL A 479 -21.31 -7.87 18.71
C VAL A 479 -21.17 -6.45 18.13
N ILE A 480 -19.91 -6.05 17.95
CA ILE A 480 -19.48 -4.94 17.11
C ILE A 480 -18.65 -5.56 15.97
N GLY A 481 -18.98 -5.22 14.72
CA GLY A 481 -18.13 -5.48 13.57
C GLY A 481 -17.11 -4.36 13.36
N PRO A 482 -16.26 -4.40 12.32
CA PRO A 482 -15.33 -3.32 12.02
C PRO A 482 -15.99 -1.93 11.98
N ASP A 483 -17.25 -1.82 11.57
CA ASP A 483 -17.98 -0.57 11.70
C ASP A 483 -18.47 -0.30 13.14
N GLU A 484 -17.62 0.36 13.94
CA GLU A 484 -17.90 0.73 15.33
C GLU A 484 -19.03 1.77 15.52
N TYR A 485 -19.66 2.30 14.45
CA TYR A 485 -20.87 3.11 14.63
C TYR A 485 -22.10 2.28 15.01
N HIS A 486 -22.06 0.97 14.73
CA HIS A 486 -23.14 0.04 15.00
C HIS A 486 -22.75 -0.92 16.12
N GLU A 487 -23.26 -0.62 17.31
CA GLU A 487 -23.04 -1.40 18.53
C GLU A 487 -24.18 -2.38 18.77
N ARG A 488 -23.86 -3.51 19.41
CA ARG A 488 -24.82 -4.52 19.89
C ARG A 488 -25.67 -5.12 18.79
N VAL A 489 -25.05 -5.36 17.63
CA VAL A 489 -25.70 -5.94 16.46
C VAL A 489 -25.63 -7.46 16.49
N ASN A 490 -26.51 -8.12 15.75
CA ASN A 490 -26.50 -9.57 15.59
C ASN A 490 -26.00 -9.95 14.20
N ASN A 491 -25.26 -11.04 14.12
CA ASN A 491 -24.89 -11.68 12.86
C ASN A 491 -24.18 -10.75 11.89
N ASN A 492 -23.24 -9.95 12.39
CA ASN A 492 -22.38 -9.11 11.56
C ASN A 492 -21.66 -9.98 10.52
N ALA A 493 -21.82 -9.65 9.24
CA ALA A 493 -21.36 -10.50 8.14
C ALA A 493 -19.84 -10.67 8.15
N PHE A 494 -19.07 -9.62 8.45
CA PHE A 494 -17.62 -9.72 8.60
C PHE A 494 -17.25 -10.73 9.69
N THR A 495 -17.80 -10.56 10.89
CA THR A 495 -17.53 -11.44 12.03
C THR A 495 -17.88 -12.88 11.71
N ASN A 496 -19.11 -13.16 11.27
CA ASN A 496 -19.56 -14.53 11.02
C ASN A 496 -18.76 -15.21 9.90
N ALA A 497 -18.50 -14.52 8.79
CA ALA A 497 -17.73 -15.08 7.69
C ALA A 497 -16.26 -15.33 8.07
N MET A 498 -15.64 -14.42 8.83
CA MET A 498 -14.28 -14.61 9.33
C MET A 498 -14.22 -15.79 10.31
N VAL A 499 -15.19 -15.95 11.21
CA VAL A 499 -15.26 -17.10 12.13
C VAL A 499 -15.43 -18.42 11.38
N GLN A 500 -16.28 -18.44 10.34
CA GLN A 500 -16.41 -19.61 9.48
C GLN A 500 -15.05 -19.96 8.84
N TRP A 501 -14.35 -18.98 8.26
CA TRP A 501 -13.02 -19.14 7.69
C TRP A 501 -12.00 -19.65 8.73
N HIS A 502 -12.07 -19.16 9.96
CA HIS A 502 -11.18 -19.56 11.05
C HIS A 502 -11.36 -21.02 11.41
N LEU A 503 -12.59 -21.47 11.67
CA LEU A 503 -12.86 -22.85 12.05
C LEU A 503 -12.44 -23.83 10.94
N GLU A 504 -12.64 -23.48 9.67
CA GLU A 504 -12.14 -24.27 8.54
C GLU A 504 -10.62 -24.35 8.51
N THR A 505 -9.96 -23.22 8.76
CA THR A 505 -8.51 -23.13 8.78
C THR A 505 -7.93 -23.91 9.96
N ALA A 506 -8.61 -23.91 11.11
CA ALA A 506 -8.28 -24.71 12.27
C ALA A 506 -8.36 -26.21 11.98
N LEU A 507 -9.40 -26.69 11.28
CA LEU A 507 -9.50 -28.09 10.87
C LEU A 507 -8.40 -28.47 9.85
N LYS A 508 -8.13 -27.63 8.84
CA LYS A 508 -7.04 -27.85 7.87
C LYS A 508 -5.66 -27.91 8.56
N LEU A 509 -5.44 -27.03 9.52
CA LEU A 509 -4.22 -27.02 10.33
C LEU A 509 -4.14 -28.29 11.18
N TRP A 510 -5.25 -28.72 11.79
CA TRP A 510 -5.31 -29.94 12.58
C TRP A 510 -4.92 -31.17 11.76
N ASP A 511 -5.50 -31.34 10.57
CA ASP A 511 -5.15 -32.40 9.64
C ASP A 511 -3.65 -32.39 9.28
N TRP A 512 -3.11 -31.19 9.01
CA TRP A 512 -1.69 -31.02 8.71
C TRP A 512 -0.80 -31.41 9.90
N LEU A 513 -1.16 -31.03 11.13
CA LEU A 513 -0.43 -31.42 12.33
C LEU A 513 -0.48 -32.93 12.57
N GLU A 514 -1.63 -33.57 12.41
CA GLU A 514 -1.75 -35.02 12.59
C GLU A 514 -0.89 -35.80 11.58
N ILE A 515 -0.86 -35.34 10.32
CA ILE A 515 -0.10 -36.00 9.25
C ILE A 515 1.41 -35.77 9.40
N TYR A 516 1.84 -34.53 9.63
CA TYR A 516 3.25 -34.14 9.52
C TYR A 516 3.95 -33.92 10.86
N TYR A 517 3.21 -33.60 11.93
CA TYR A 517 3.74 -33.28 13.28
C TYR A 517 2.94 -33.93 14.42
N PRO A 518 2.78 -35.27 14.42
CA PRO A 518 1.85 -35.98 15.32
C PRO A 518 2.14 -35.77 16.82
N GLN A 519 3.39 -35.50 17.19
CA GLN A 519 3.73 -35.19 18.58
C GLN A 519 3.18 -33.82 19.01
N THR A 520 3.33 -32.80 18.17
CA THR A 520 2.75 -31.47 18.40
C THR A 520 1.23 -31.57 18.44
N ALA A 521 0.62 -32.34 17.52
CA ALA A 521 -0.82 -32.62 17.54
C ALA A 521 -1.25 -33.23 18.89
N ALA A 522 -0.58 -34.29 19.36
CA ALA A 522 -0.91 -34.97 20.62
C ALA A 522 -0.77 -34.05 21.85
N ASP A 523 0.20 -33.14 21.86
CA ASP A 523 0.38 -32.19 22.96
C ASP A 523 -0.70 -31.10 22.94
N LEU A 524 -1.01 -30.54 21.77
CA LEU A 524 -2.10 -29.56 21.60
C LEU A 524 -3.47 -30.19 21.88
N GLN A 525 -3.69 -31.45 21.49
CA GLN A 525 -4.91 -32.19 21.80
C GLN A 525 -5.18 -32.21 23.29
N ARG A 526 -4.13 -32.48 24.07
CA ARG A 526 -4.19 -32.58 25.53
C ARG A 526 -4.35 -31.21 26.19
N SER A 527 -3.64 -30.18 25.69
CA SER A 527 -3.67 -28.86 26.31
C SER A 527 -4.93 -28.06 25.99
N LEU A 528 -5.53 -28.26 24.82
CA LEU A 528 -6.68 -27.51 24.33
C LEU A 528 -7.98 -28.34 24.30
N ASP A 529 -7.96 -29.59 24.79
CA ASP A 529 -9.11 -30.50 24.79
C ASP A 529 -9.76 -30.67 23.40
N LEU A 530 -8.93 -30.96 22.39
CA LEU A 530 -9.35 -31.17 21.00
C LEU A 530 -9.90 -32.59 20.82
N SER A 531 -11.07 -32.84 21.41
CA SER A 531 -11.81 -34.10 21.23
C SER A 531 -12.45 -34.21 19.85
N GLU A 532 -12.69 -35.44 19.39
CA GLU A 532 -13.41 -35.70 18.14
C GLU A 532 -14.79 -35.01 18.11
N SER A 533 -15.50 -34.99 19.24
CA SER A 533 -16.78 -34.28 19.36
C SER A 533 -16.65 -32.77 19.16
N ARG A 534 -15.54 -32.16 19.62
CA ARG A 534 -15.30 -30.72 19.45
C ARG A 534 -15.00 -30.40 17.99
N LEU A 535 -14.13 -31.20 17.35
CA LEU A 535 -13.81 -31.03 15.92
C LEU A 535 -15.06 -31.22 15.05
N GLN A 536 -15.92 -32.19 15.38
CA GLN A 536 -17.19 -32.41 14.70
C GLN A 536 -18.20 -31.27 14.94
N HIS A 537 -18.21 -30.68 16.15
CA HIS A 537 -18.98 -29.48 16.44
C HIS A 537 -18.54 -28.32 15.57
N TRP A 538 -17.23 -28.07 15.45
CA TRP A 538 -16.69 -27.04 14.54
C TRP A 538 -17.11 -27.27 13.09
N ALA A 539 -17.03 -28.52 12.59
CA ALA A 539 -17.51 -28.87 11.26
C ALA A 539 -19.02 -28.55 11.09
N THR A 540 -19.83 -28.80 12.12
CA THR A 540 -21.26 -28.49 12.10
C THR A 540 -21.51 -26.99 12.08
N VAL A 541 -20.79 -26.22 12.90
CA VAL A 541 -20.84 -24.75 12.92
C VAL A 541 -20.45 -24.17 11.56
N ILE A 542 -19.38 -24.65 10.93
CA ILE A 542 -18.95 -24.19 9.59
C ILE A 542 -20.09 -24.29 8.59
N HIS A 543 -20.85 -25.39 8.59
CA HIS A 543 -21.97 -25.61 7.66
C HIS A 543 -23.26 -24.90 8.04
N ARG A 544 -23.42 -24.52 9.31
CA ARG A 544 -24.68 -23.95 9.83
C ARG A 544 -24.50 -22.58 10.46
N LEU A 545 -23.39 -21.87 10.28
CA LEU A 545 -23.25 -20.48 10.72
C LEU A 545 -23.96 -19.57 9.74
N TRP A 546 -24.89 -18.75 10.24
CA TRP A 546 -25.67 -17.86 9.38
C TRP A 546 -24.84 -16.65 8.93
N ILE A 547 -24.92 -16.31 7.64
CA ILE A 547 -24.29 -15.12 7.05
C ILE A 547 -25.40 -14.43 6.24
N PRO A 548 -25.72 -13.15 6.53
CA PRO A 548 -26.86 -12.48 5.92
C PRO A 548 -26.50 -12.01 4.50
N GLN A 549 -26.76 -12.86 3.52
CA GLN A 549 -26.51 -12.59 2.11
C GLN A 549 -27.75 -12.88 1.28
N ASP A 550 -28.08 -11.97 0.36
CA ASP A 550 -29.03 -12.23 -0.71
C ASP A 550 -28.37 -13.14 -1.78
N PRO A 551 -28.89 -14.37 -1.98
CA PRO A 551 -28.33 -15.31 -2.94
C PRO A 551 -28.51 -14.89 -4.40
N ASP A 552 -29.52 -14.07 -4.70
CA ASP A 552 -29.86 -13.67 -6.07
C ASP A 552 -29.00 -12.47 -6.53
N THR A 553 -28.85 -11.47 -5.66
CA THR A 553 -28.12 -10.24 -5.99
C THR A 553 -26.65 -10.27 -5.57
N GLY A 554 -26.28 -11.15 -4.64
CA GLY A 554 -24.97 -11.16 -4.00
C GLY A 554 -24.74 -10.01 -3.02
N LEU A 555 -25.76 -9.20 -2.73
CA LEU A 555 -25.68 -8.14 -1.73
C LEU A 555 -25.62 -8.77 -0.33
N ILE A 556 -24.59 -8.41 0.43
CA ILE A 556 -24.39 -8.88 1.80
C ILE A 556 -24.96 -7.80 2.71
N GLU A 557 -25.83 -8.17 3.65
CA GLU A 557 -26.27 -7.27 4.70
C GLU A 557 -25.18 -7.17 5.77
N GLN A 558 -24.92 -5.97 6.31
CA GLN A 558 -23.77 -5.78 7.21
C GLN A 558 -23.97 -6.52 8.54
N PHE A 559 -25.21 -6.52 9.03
CA PHE A 559 -25.68 -7.26 10.19
C PHE A 559 -27.21 -7.38 10.08
N GLU A 560 -27.82 -8.26 10.87
CA GLU A 560 -29.27 -8.47 10.84
C GLU A 560 -30.06 -7.17 11.02
N ASP A 561 -30.95 -6.87 10.08
CA ASP A 561 -31.80 -5.66 10.02
C ASP A 561 -31.09 -4.34 9.65
N PHE A 562 -29.84 -4.36 9.17
CA PHE A 562 -29.15 -3.15 8.68
C PHE A 562 -29.93 -2.45 7.56
N PHE A 563 -30.56 -3.19 6.65
CA PHE A 563 -31.32 -2.61 5.56
C PHE A 563 -32.59 -1.88 6.01
N ALA A 564 -33.06 -2.16 7.23
CA ALA A 564 -34.22 -1.47 7.82
C ALA A 564 -33.87 -0.12 8.49
N LEU A 565 -32.59 0.21 8.64
CA LEU A 565 -32.13 1.48 9.19
C LEU A 565 -32.43 2.66 8.26
N GLU A 566 -32.40 3.87 8.83
CA GLU A 566 -32.58 5.10 8.05
C GLU A 566 -31.42 5.28 7.05
N ASP A 567 -31.75 5.48 5.77
CA ASP A 567 -30.73 5.75 4.76
C ASP A 567 -30.00 7.09 5.03
N VAL A 568 -28.75 7.20 4.60
CA VAL A 568 -27.91 8.39 4.78
C VAL A 568 -27.39 8.90 3.44
N ASN A 569 -27.51 10.21 3.22
CA ASN A 569 -26.85 10.88 2.11
C ASN A 569 -25.68 11.71 2.65
N LEU A 570 -24.46 11.16 2.61
CA LEU A 570 -23.26 11.85 3.12
C LEU A 570 -23.00 13.18 2.42
N ALA A 571 -23.36 13.32 1.14
CA ALA A 571 -23.18 14.58 0.41
C ALA A 571 -24.00 15.74 0.99
N ALA A 572 -25.11 15.46 1.69
CA ALA A 572 -25.92 16.47 2.36
C ALA A 572 -25.25 17.07 3.61
N TYR A 573 -24.19 16.45 4.11
CA TYR A 573 -23.43 16.92 5.28
C TYR A 573 -22.16 17.68 4.88
N GLU A 574 -21.86 17.80 3.58
CA GLU A 574 -20.63 18.45 3.12
C GLU A 574 -20.79 19.97 2.90
N PRO A 575 -19.76 20.79 3.20
CA PRO A 575 -18.49 20.41 3.82
C PRO A 575 -18.64 20.20 5.34
N ARG A 576 -18.21 19.06 5.88
CA ARG A 576 -18.08 18.84 7.33
C ARG A 576 -16.63 18.96 7.80
N LEU A 577 -16.45 19.09 9.12
CA LEU A 577 -15.13 19.17 9.77
C LEU A 577 -14.92 18.10 10.85
N ARG A 578 -15.88 17.18 10.99
CA ARG A 578 -15.91 16.14 12.03
C ARG A 578 -16.57 14.89 11.47
N SER A 579 -16.40 13.78 12.18
CA SER A 579 -16.98 12.49 11.84
C SER A 579 -18.50 12.50 11.91
N MET A 580 -19.15 11.59 11.19
CA MET A 580 -20.61 11.48 11.19
C MET A 580 -21.17 11.14 12.58
N GLN A 581 -20.49 10.31 13.37
CA GLN A 581 -20.89 10.07 14.77
C GLN A 581 -20.74 11.32 15.64
N ALA A 582 -19.74 12.17 15.42
CA ALA A 582 -19.63 13.43 16.15
C ALA A 582 -20.78 14.41 15.81
N ILE A 583 -21.37 14.30 14.61
CA ILE A 583 -22.51 15.11 14.15
C ILE A 583 -23.85 14.53 14.64
N LEU A 584 -24.03 13.22 14.49
CA LEU A 584 -25.29 12.53 14.75
C LEU A 584 -25.44 12.06 16.21
N GLY A 585 -24.33 11.97 16.95
CA GLY A 585 -24.25 11.22 18.21
C GLY A 585 -24.25 9.71 17.96
N ILE A 586 -23.93 8.92 19.00
CA ILE A 586 -23.87 7.45 18.94
C ILE A 586 -25.23 6.87 18.52
N GLU A 587 -26.31 7.22 19.22
CA GLU A 587 -27.67 6.76 18.87
C GLU A 587 -28.14 7.23 17.49
N GLY A 588 -27.63 8.36 17.00
CA GLY A 588 -27.98 8.88 15.68
C GLY A 588 -27.26 8.18 14.55
N ALA A 589 -25.99 7.78 14.77
CA ALA A 589 -25.22 6.95 13.85
C ALA A 589 -25.80 5.52 13.80
N ASN A 590 -26.04 4.91 14.96
CA ASN A 590 -26.55 3.54 15.10
C ASN A 590 -27.91 3.29 14.41
N ARG A 591 -28.74 4.34 14.26
CA ARG A 591 -30.05 4.27 13.58
C ARG A 591 -29.99 4.48 12.07
N ARG A 592 -28.81 4.76 11.51
CA ARG A 592 -28.62 5.13 10.11
C ARG A 592 -27.64 4.20 9.43
N GLN A 593 -27.78 4.03 8.13
CA GLN A 593 -26.85 3.23 7.32
C GLN A 593 -25.48 3.92 7.09
N VAL A 594 -24.97 4.69 8.05
CA VAL A 594 -23.67 5.37 7.95
C VAL A 594 -22.57 4.53 8.56
N LEU A 595 -21.50 4.29 7.81
CA LEU A 595 -20.38 3.48 8.26
C LEU A 595 -19.20 4.36 8.69
N LYS A 596 -18.54 3.99 9.79
CA LYS A 596 -17.24 4.54 10.21
C LYS A 596 -16.12 4.14 9.25
N GLN A 597 -16.13 2.88 8.82
CA GLN A 597 -15.07 2.25 8.04
C GLN A 597 -15.58 1.02 7.25
N ALA A 598 -14.71 0.43 6.43
CA ALA A 598 -15.04 -0.79 5.70
C ALA A 598 -15.39 -1.95 6.65
N ASP A 599 -16.53 -2.60 6.42
CA ASP A 599 -17.01 -3.78 7.16
C ASP A 599 -17.29 -4.94 6.18
N VAL A 600 -18.40 -4.92 5.43
CA VAL A 600 -18.64 -5.86 4.31
C VAL A 600 -17.54 -5.74 3.25
N LEU A 601 -17.11 -4.52 2.94
CA LEU A 601 -15.98 -4.32 2.02
C LEU A 601 -14.65 -4.79 2.62
N MET A 602 -14.50 -4.82 3.94
CA MET A 602 -13.33 -5.42 4.58
C MET A 602 -13.36 -6.95 4.45
N LEU A 603 -14.53 -7.57 4.60
CA LEU A 603 -14.72 -9.00 4.34
C LEU A 603 -14.36 -9.35 2.90
N LEU A 604 -14.91 -8.60 1.94
CA LEU A 604 -14.62 -8.73 0.52
C LEU A 604 -13.21 -8.30 0.16
N TYR A 605 -12.44 -7.71 1.07
CA TYR A 605 -11.01 -7.49 0.91
C TYR A 605 -10.23 -8.71 1.41
N LEU A 606 -10.41 -9.12 2.67
CA LEU A 606 -9.61 -10.18 3.28
C LEU A 606 -9.86 -11.57 2.70
N LEU A 607 -11.11 -11.88 2.35
CA LEU A 607 -11.55 -13.18 1.85
C LEU A 607 -11.87 -13.18 0.35
N ARG A 608 -11.41 -12.15 -0.38
CA ARG A 608 -11.67 -11.95 -1.82
C ARG A 608 -11.30 -13.12 -2.72
N ARG A 609 -10.39 -13.98 -2.25
CA ARG A 609 -9.84 -15.13 -2.97
C ARG A 609 -9.66 -16.29 -1.98
N GLY A 610 -10.54 -17.28 -2.04
CA GLY A 610 -10.54 -18.45 -1.16
C GLY A 610 -11.93 -19.07 -1.00
N ALA A 611 -12.07 -20.04 -0.11
CA ALA A 611 -13.29 -20.85 0.07
C ALA A 611 -14.57 -20.03 0.37
N PHE A 612 -14.44 -18.79 0.85
CA PHE A 612 -15.57 -17.89 0.99
C PHE A 612 -16.08 -17.38 -0.37
N ALA A 613 -15.19 -16.97 -1.28
CA ALA A 613 -15.58 -16.59 -2.66
C ALA A 613 -16.32 -17.73 -3.39
N ASP A 614 -15.95 -18.99 -3.11
CA ASP A 614 -16.62 -20.19 -3.63
C ASP A 614 -18.04 -20.38 -3.06
N ARG A 615 -18.34 -19.81 -1.88
CA ARG A 615 -19.58 -20.04 -1.10
C ARG A 615 -20.62 -18.94 -1.16
N ILE A 616 -20.26 -17.75 -1.61
CA ILE A 616 -21.20 -16.64 -1.88
C ILE A 616 -22.09 -16.99 -3.11
N SER A 617 -22.18 -18.29 -3.49
CA SER A 617 -22.78 -18.87 -4.70
C SER A 617 -23.85 -19.89 -4.38
N VAL A 618 -24.94 -19.86 -5.14
CA VAL A 618 -25.87 -21.01 -5.24
C VAL A 618 -25.42 -22.02 -6.31
N GLU A 619 -24.56 -21.60 -7.27
CA GLU A 619 -24.12 -22.42 -8.41
C GLU A 619 -22.59 -22.53 -8.50
N THR A 620 -22.10 -23.74 -8.80
CA THR A 620 -20.68 -24.00 -9.04
C THR A 620 -20.26 -23.38 -10.38
N PRO A 621 -19.25 -22.49 -10.43
CA PRO A 621 -18.83 -21.86 -11.69
C PRO A 621 -18.34 -22.89 -12.71
N GLU A 622 -18.78 -22.78 -13.97
CA GLU A 622 -18.36 -23.68 -15.05
C GLU A 622 -16.88 -23.48 -15.48
N SER A 623 -16.28 -22.34 -15.10
CA SER A 623 -14.86 -22.01 -15.36
C SER A 623 -14.31 -20.94 -14.42
N ALA A 624 -12.99 -20.83 -14.31
CA ALA A 624 -12.30 -19.79 -13.53
C ALA A 624 -12.60 -18.36 -14.03
N LEU A 625 -12.91 -18.17 -15.32
CA LEU A 625 -13.33 -16.87 -15.85
C LEU A 625 -14.73 -16.49 -15.37
N ALA A 626 -15.66 -17.45 -15.35
CA ALA A 626 -17.01 -17.23 -14.85
C ALA A 626 -17.01 -16.91 -13.35
N GLU A 627 -16.15 -17.59 -12.59
CA GLU A 627 -15.91 -17.30 -11.17
C GLU A 627 -15.36 -15.88 -10.97
N ALA A 628 -14.33 -15.49 -11.72
CA ALA A 628 -13.75 -14.15 -11.63
C ALA A 628 -14.74 -13.02 -11.99
N LEU A 629 -15.52 -13.19 -13.06
CA LEU A 629 -16.57 -12.23 -13.46
C LEU A 629 -17.65 -12.11 -12.40
N ARG A 630 -18.03 -13.23 -11.78
CA ARG A 630 -19.04 -13.24 -10.72
C ARG A 630 -18.54 -12.62 -9.42
N ASN A 631 -17.32 -12.94 -8.98
CA ASN A 631 -16.72 -12.30 -7.79
C ASN A 631 -16.61 -10.79 -7.98
N ARG A 632 -16.24 -10.35 -9.19
CA ARG A 632 -16.26 -8.93 -9.55
C ARG A 632 -17.67 -8.32 -9.49
N GLN A 633 -18.70 -9.04 -9.94
CA GLN A 633 -20.08 -8.58 -9.84
C GLN A 633 -20.55 -8.44 -8.39
N ILE A 634 -20.26 -9.42 -7.53
CA ILE A 634 -20.56 -9.36 -6.09
C ILE A 634 -19.86 -8.16 -5.45
N LEU A 635 -18.56 -7.95 -5.76
CA LEU A 635 -17.82 -6.80 -5.29
C LEU A 635 -18.45 -5.50 -5.77
N GLN A 636 -18.84 -5.40 -7.04
CA GLN A 636 -19.51 -4.22 -7.59
C GLN A 636 -20.83 -3.93 -6.87
N THR A 637 -21.69 -4.94 -6.69
CA THR A 637 -22.98 -4.81 -5.99
C THR A 637 -22.80 -4.25 -4.57
N ASN A 638 -21.85 -4.80 -3.82
CA ASN A 638 -21.60 -4.35 -2.44
C ASN A 638 -20.86 -3.01 -2.40
N TRP A 639 -19.96 -2.74 -3.35
CA TRP A 639 -19.28 -1.45 -3.49
C TRP A 639 -20.28 -0.31 -3.71
N ASP A 640 -21.19 -0.48 -4.67
CA ASP A 640 -22.20 0.52 -5.00
C ASP A 640 -23.14 0.81 -3.81
N TYR A 641 -23.33 -0.17 -2.93
CA TYR A 641 -24.14 -0.01 -1.72
C TYR A 641 -23.36 0.67 -0.58
N TYR A 642 -22.16 0.17 -0.24
CA TYR A 642 -21.44 0.55 0.98
C TYR A 642 -20.48 1.72 0.80
N ASN A 643 -19.82 1.87 -0.34
CA ASN A 643 -18.89 2.97 -0.57
C ASN A 643 -19.52 4.37 -0.38
N PRO A 644 -20.72 4.70 -0.91
CA PRO A 644 -21.34 6.01 -0.71
C PRO A 644 -21.85 6.26 0.72
N ARG A 645 -21.91 5.20 1.55
CA ARG A 645 -22.36 5.23 2.94
C ARG A 645 -21.22 5.30 3.96
N THR A 646 -19.97 5.24 3.50
CA THR A 646 -18.78 5.20 4.36
C THR A 646 -18.18 6.59 4.58
N ASP A 647 -17.94 6.96 5.84
CA ASP A 647 -17.28 8.22 6.21
C ASP A 647 -15.76 8.18 5.95
N HIS A 648 -15.38 8.33 4.69
CA HIS A 648 -13.99 8.31 4.26
C HIS A 648 -13.14 9.44 4.82
N THR A 649 -13.74 10.61 5.05
CA THR A 649 -13.02 11.86 5.36
C THR A 649 -12.66 11.94 6.83
N TYR A 650 -13.62 11.68 7.72
CA TYR A 650 -13.45 11.87 9.17
C TYR A 650 -13.83 10.64 10.00
N GLY A 651 -14.28 9.55 9.37
CA GLY A 651 -14.42 8.25 10.01
C GLY A 651 -13.05 7.66 10.35
N SER A 652 -12.85 6.37 10.12
CA SER A 652 -11.57 5.75 10.44
C SER A 652 -10.49 5.99 9.38
N SER A 653 -9.24 6.11 9.83
CA SER A 653 -8.07 6.13 8.95
C SER A 653 -7.82 4.81 8.20
N LEU A 654 -8.42 3.72 8.67
CA LEU A 654 -8.29 2.37 8.11
C LEU A 654 -9.00 2.22 6.76
N SER A 655 -10.10 2.95 6.55
CA SER A 655 -11.03 2.70 5.45
C SER A 655 -10.49 3.03 4.04
N PRO A 656 -9.86 4.19 3.79
CA PRO A 656 -9.55 4.60 2.42
C PRO A 656 -8.56 3.67 1.71
N ALA A 657 -7.57 3.11 2.41
CA ALA A 657 -6.63 2.18 1.79
C ALA A 657 -7.30 0.89 1.28
N VAL A 658 -8.24 0.34 2.05
CA VAL A 658 -9.04 -0.83 1.64
C VAL A 658 -9.86 -0.50 0.39
N HIS A 659 -10.52 0.67 0.39
CA HIS A 659 -11.28 1.14 -0.76
C HIS A 659 -10.41 1.36 -2.01
N ALA A 660 -9.17 1.81 -1.83
CA ALA A 660 -8.23 1.95 -2.94
C ALA A 660 -7.89 0.60 -3.59
N VAL A 661 -7.67 -0.46 -2.80
CA VAL A 661 -7.42 -1.80 -3.34
C VAL A 661 -8.64 -2.32 -4.11
N LEU A 662 -9.82 -2.22 -3.51
CA LEU A 662 -11.05 -2.72 -4.14
C LEU A 662 -11.43 -1.93 -5.40
N ALA A 663 -11.22 -0.61 -5.42
CA ALA A 663 -11.41 0.20 -6.63
C ALA A 663 -10.46 -0.23 -7.76
N CYS A 664 -9.21 -0.61 -7.46
CA CYS A 664 -8.31 -1.19 -8.48
C CYS A 664 -8.87 -2.51 -9.02
N GLU A 665 -9.39 -3.38 -8.16
CA GLU A 665 -9.99 -4.65 -8.56
C GLU A 665 -11.28 -4.48 -9.38
N LEU A 666 -12.00 -3.37 -9.16
CA LEU A 666 -13.11 -2.90 -9.98
C LEU A 666 -12.67 -2.15 -11.25
N GLY A 667 -11.37 -2.06 -11.54
CA GLY A 667 -10.86 -1.40 -12.75
C GLY A 667 -11.02 0.12 -12.75
N GLU A 668 -11.09 0.75 -11.57
CA GLU A 668 -11.26 2.18 -11.35
C GLU A 668 -10.01 2.81 -10.70
N PRO A 669 -8.83 2.80 -11.36
CA PRO A 669 -7.56 3.21 -10.74
C PRO A 669 -7.50 4.69 -10.35
N ASN A 670 -8.28 5.56 -11.01
CA ASN A 670 -8.32 6.98 -10.65
C ASN A 670 -9.09 7.21 -9.35
N LEU A 671 -10.23 6.51 -9.17
CA LEU A 671 -10.95 6.52 -7.89
C LEU A 671 -10.11 5.88 -6.79
N ALA A 672 -9.38 4.80 -7.11
CA ALA A 672 -8.42 4.20 -6.20
C ALA A 672 -7.35 5.20 -5.76
N TYR A 673 -6.82 6.02 -6.68
CA TYR A 673 -5.84 7.05 -6.37
C TYR A 673 -6.37 8.11 -5.41
N GLU A 674 -7.63 8.54 -5.54
CA GLU A 674 -8.24 9.47 -4.58
C GLU A 674 -8.27 8.89 -3.16
N HIS A 675 -8.71 7.65 -3.00
CA HIS A 675 -8.74 6.97 -1.70
C HIS A 675 -7.32 6.70 -1.16
N PHE A 676 -6.39 6.30 -2.02
CA PHE A 676 -4.98 6.12 -1.69
C PHE A 676 -4.37 7.41 -1.16
N MET A 677 -4.55 8.54 -1.83
CA MET A 677 -3.99 9.83 -1.38
C MET A 677 -4.61 10.31 -0.07
N ARG A 678 -5.90 10.04 0.17
CA ARG A 678 -6.53 10.30 1.49
C ARG A 678 -5.84 9.53 2.62
N SER A 679 -5.39 8.30 2.36
CA SER A 679 -4.66 7.48 3.34
C SER A 679 -3.18 7.89 3.44
N ALA A 680 -2.52 8.15 2.31
CA ALA A 680 -1.09 8.47 2.25
C ALA A 680 -0.75 9.82 2.90
N LEU A 681 -1.69 10.77 2.88
CA LEU A 681 -1.51 12.11 3.42
C LEU A 681 -2.11 12.33 4.81
N VAL A 682 -2.64 11.28 5.48
CA VAL A 682 -3.26 11.38 6.82
C VAL A 682 -2.39 12.18 7.78
N ASP A 683 -1.14 11.77 7.96
CA ASP A 683 -0.23 12.42 8.90
C ASP A 683 0.53 13.58 8.27
N LEU A 684 0.95 13.51 6.99
CA LEU A 684 1.77 14.55 6.37
C LEU A 684 1.01 15.87 6.19
N ALA A 685 -0.25 15.79 5.78
CA ALA A 685 -1.10 16.96 5.51
C ALA A 685 -2.19 17.18 6.55
N ASP A 686 -2.25 16.34 7.60
CA ASP A 686 -3.26 16.42 8.67
C ASP A 686 -4.70 16.47 8.14
N VAL A 687 -5.01 15.67 7.12
CA VAL A 687 -6.30 15.75 6.42
C VAL A 687 -7.50 15.36 7.30
N ARG A 688 -7.23 14.72 8.46
CA ARG A 688 -8.23 14.37 9.48
C ARG A 688 -8.28 15.36 10.66
N GLY A 689 -7.28 16.24 10.81
CA GLY A 689 -7.22 17.23 11.88
C GLY A 689 -6.79 16.69 13.25
N ASN A 690 -6.24 15.47 13.30
CA ASN A 690 -5.82 14.80 14.54
C ASN A 690 -4.41 14.19 14.47
N ALA A 691 -3.60 14.55 13.48
CA ALA A 691 -2.20 14.08 13.40
C ALA A 691 -1.37 14.52 14.61
N ALA A 692 -1.78 15.56 15.34
CA ALA A 692 -1.16 15.97 16.60
C ALA A 692 -1.14 14.86 17.68
N GLU A 693 -2.08 13.93 17.62
CA GLU A 693 -2.26 12.83 18.58
C GLU A 693 -1.25 11.67 18.39
N GLY A 694 -0.64 11.57 17.20
CA GLY A 694 0.28 10.51 16.81
C GLY A 694 0.01 9.98 15.39
N ILE A 695 1.02 9.30 14.83
CA ILE A 695 1.04 8.68 13.51
C ILE A 695 -0.03 7.60 13.40
N HIS A 696 -0.73 7.50 12.28
CA HIS A 696 -1.76 6.49 12.08
C HIS A 696 -1.15 5.20 11.50
N ALA A 697 -0.70 4.29 12.37
CA ALA A 697 0.05 3.09 11.95
C ALA A 697 -0.75 2.18 10.98
N ALA A 698 -2.04 1.97 11.23
CA ALA A 698 -2.88 1.19 10.31
C ALA A 698 -3.04 1.87 8.94
N SER A 699 -3.23 3.19 8.89
CA SER A 699 -3.25 3.91 7.61
C SER A 699 -1.94 3.74 6.86
N ALA A 700 -0.80 3.89 7.55
CA ALA A 700 0.51 3.69 6.94
C ALA A 700 0.70 2.27 6.37
N GLY A 701 0.19 1.25 7.05
CA GLY A 701 0.20 -0.14 6.58
C GLY A 701 -0.73 -0.35 5.38
N GLY A 702 -1.91 0.26 5.44
CA GLY A 702 -2.88 0.30 4.35
C GLY A 702 -2.32 0.96 3.07
N VAL A 703 -1.54 2.03 3.18
CA VAL A 703 -0.86 2.69 2.04
C VAL A 703 -0.01 1.69 1.26
N TRP A 704 0.78 0.87 1.95
CA TRP A 704 1.58 -0.17 1.29
C TRP A 704 0.69 -1.20 0.59
N GLN A 705 -0.38 -1.65 1.25
CA GLN A 705 -1.33 -2.60 0.68
C GLN A 705 -2.05 -2.04 -0.55
N ALA A 706 -2.46 -0.77 -0.54
CA ALA A 706 -3.04 -0.08 -1.69
C ALA A 706 -2.08 -0.05 -2.88
N VAL A 707 -0.78 0.17 -2.63
CA VAL A 707 0.23 0.15 -3.70
C VAL A 707 0.48 -1.26 -4.23
N VAL A 708 0.70 -2.24 -3.35
CA VAL A 708 1.13 -3.58 -3.76
C VAL A 708 -0.05 -4.45 -4.21
N PHE A 709 -1.11 -4.53 -3.41
CA PHE A 709 -2.29 -5.35 -3.72
C PHE A 709 -3.33 -4.63 -4.58
N GLY A 710 -3.36 -3.30 -4.55
CA GLY A 710 -4.20 -2.47 -5.43
C GLY A 710 -3.51 -2.19 -6.76
N PHE A 711 -2.70 -1.13 -6.83
CA PHE A 711 -2.09 -0.66 -8.09
C PHE A 711 -1.13 -1.67 -8.72
N GLY A 712 -0.35 -2.40 -7.91
CA GLY A 712 0.50 -3.50 -8.38
C GLY A 712 -0.29 -4.75 -8.74
N GLY A 713 -1.54 -4.85 -8.28
CA GLY A 713 -2.41 -6.01 -8.51
C GLY A 713 -1.77 -7.33 -8.11
N VAL A 714 -0.97 -7.33 -7.02
CA VAL A 714 -0.28 -8.54 -6.58
C VAL A 714 -1.26 -9.57 -6.05
N HIS A 715 -1.04 -10.81 -6.46
CA HIS A 715 -1.82 -11.98 -6.09
C HIS A 715 -0.87 -13.10 -5.68
N LEU A 716 -1.18 -13.75 -4.57
CA LEU A 716 -0.38 -14.83 -4.03
C LEU A 716 -0.93 -16.15 -4.55
N THR A 717 -0.13 -16.88 -5.32
CA THR A 717 -0.51 -18.20 -5.86
C THR A 717 0.34 -19.29 -5.23
N ALA A 718 -0.06 -20.55 -5.41
CA ALA A 718 0.74 -21.70 -4.99
C ALA A 718 2.18 -21.69 -5.59
N ASN A 719 2.37 -21.04 -6.75
CA ASN A 719 3.66 -20.94 -7.43
C ASN A 719 4.43 -19.66 -7.09
N GLY A 720 3.90 -18.80 -6.21
CA GLY A 720 4.50 -17.53 -5.83
C GLY A 720 3.64 -16.30 -6.16
N PRO A 721 4.13 -15.10 -5.81
CA PRO A 721 3.46 -13.84 -6.13
C PRO A 721 3.44 -13.59 -7.64
N VAL A 722 2.26 -13.29 -8.17
CA VAL A 722 2.03 -12.80 -9.54
C VAL A 722 1.39 -11.43 -9.45
N ALA A 723 1.40 -10.65 -10.52
CA ALA A 723 0.92 -9.28 -10.47
C ALA A 723 0.26 -8.85 -11.78
N ALA A 724 -0.83 -8.10 -11.63
CA ALA A 724 -1.62 -7.54 -12.72
C ALA A 724 -1.80 -6.03 -12.46
N PRO A 725 -0.77 -5.21 -12.76
CA PRO A 725 -0.77 -3.82 -12.34
C PRO A 725 -1.83 -3.01 -13.08
N THR A 726 -2.48 -2.10 -12.35
CA THR A 726 -3.41 -1.10 -12.87
C THR A 726 -2.97 0.26 -12.32
N LEU A 727 -2.09 0.95 -13.04
CA LEU A 727 -1.50 2.21 -12.57
C LEU A 727 -2.48 3.38 -12.77
N PRO A 728 -2.53 4.35 -11.84
CA PRO A 728 -3.32 5.56 -12.01
C PRO A 728 -2.68 6.51 -13.02
N ASN A 729 -3.44 7.49 -13.48
CA ASN A 729 -2.92 8.52 -14.38
C ASN A 729 -1.74 9.26 -13.75
N GLY A 730 -0.66 9.44 -14.52
CA GLY A 730 0.56 10.14 -14.10
C GLY A 730 1.65 9.23 -13.54
N TRP A 731 1.35 8.01 -13.07
CA TRP A 731 2.39 7.07 -12.66
C TRP A 731 3.06 6.45 -13.89
N THR A 732 4.35 6.75 -14.05
CA THR A 732 5.18 6.27 -15.16
C THR A 732 5.96 5.01 -14.79
N ARG A 733 6.18 4.77 -13.49
CA ARG A 733 6.80 3.55 -12.97
C ARG A 733 6.27 3.19 -11.60
N LEU A 734 6.10 1.89 -11.36
CA LEU A 734 5.92 1.30 -10.03
C LEU A 734 6.90 0.15 -9.88
N ALA A 735 7.78 0.21 -8.88
CA ALA A 735 8.70 -0.90 -8.58
C ALA A 735 8.80 -1.17 -7.07
N PHE A 736 8.87 -2.45 -6.70
CA PHE A 736 9.00 -2.90 -5.31
C PHE A 736 9.46 -4.36 -5.25
N ASN A 737 9.83 -4.80 -4.05
CA ASN A 737 10.27 -6.17 -3.78
C ASN A 737 9.31 -6.85 -2.80
N LEU A 738 9.11 -8.17 -2.97
CA LEU A 738 8.37 -9.02 -2.04
C LEU A 738 9.17 -10.27 -1.70
N MET A 739 9.14 -10.67 -0.44
CA MET A 739 9.69 -11.92 0.03
C MET A 739 8.60 -12.98 0.14
N TRP A 740 8.80 -14.12 -0.53
CA TRP A 740 7.90 -15.26 -0.50
C TRP A 740 8.70 -16.56 -0.42
N LYS A 741 8.42 -17.36 0.61
CA LYS A 741 9.12 -18.63 0.93
C LYS A 741 10.65 -18.49 0.89
N GLY A 742 11.15 -17.39 1.45
CA GLY A 742 12.59 -17.06 1.52
C GLY A 742 13.22 -16.56 0.22
N GLN A 743 12.44 -16.35 -0.84
CA GLN A 743 12.90 -15.79 -2.12
C GLN A 743 12.42 -14.36 -2.31
N ILE A 744 13.24 -13.52 -2.96
CA ILE A 744 12.88 -12.14 -3.32
C ILE A 744 12.31 -12.14 -4.73
N TYR A 745 11.11 -11.59 -4.87
CA TYR A 745 10.42 -11.30 -6.13
C TYR A 745 10.51 -9.81 -6.38
N GLU A 746 11.16 -9.45 -7.49
CA GLU A 746 11.31 -8.06 -7.91
C GLU A 746 10.22 -7.72 -8.94
N PHE A 747 9.53 -6.62 -8.72
CA PHE A 747 8.53 -6.09 -9.62
C PHE A 747 8.96 -4.70 -10.09
N ASP A 748 8.99 -4.47 -11.40
CA ASP A 748 9.30 -3.17 -12.00
C ASP A 748 8.42 -3.00 -13.24
N TRP A 749 7.33 -2.26 -13.07
CA TRP A 749 6.47 -1.86 -14.18
C TRP A 749 6.78 -0.44 -14.57
N ARG A 750 6.97 -0.25 -15.86
CA ARG A 750 6.99 1.06 -16.48
C ARG A 750 5.78 1.14 -17.36
N SER A 751 4.94 2.15 -17.14
CA SER A 751 3.92 2.46 -18.12
C SER A 751 4.65 2.66 -19.45
N PRO A 752 4.21 2.04 -20.56
CA PRO A 752 4.77 2.39 -21.85
C PRO A 752 4.67 3.90 -21.95
N VAL A 753 5.78 4.57 -22.25
CA VAL A 753 5.79 6.02 -22.42
C VAL A 753 4.77 6.29 -23.51
N VAL A 754 3.56 6.67 -23.10
CA VAL A 754 2.67 7.44 -23.95
C VAL A 754 3.44 8.72 -24.08
N VAL A 755 4.25 8.80 -25.14
CA VAL A 755 4.59 10.08 -25.70
C VAL A 755 3.21 10.64 -25.99
N GLU A 756 2.70 11.51 -25.10
CA GLU A 756 1.60 12.37 -25.47
C GLU A 756 2.01 12.90 -26.85
N PRO A 757 1.23 12.67 -27.92
CA PRO A 757 1.58 13.21 -29.20
C PRO A 757 1.82 14.68 -28.93
N THR A 758 3.09 15.08 -29.04
CA THR A 758 3.45 16.49 -28.98
C THR A 758 2.48 17.17 -29.91
N SER A 759 1.84 18.23 -29.41
CA SER A 759 0.78 19.02 -30.03
C SER A 759 1.19 19.58 -31.39
N THR A 760 1.45 18.67 -32.31
CA THR A 760 1.83 18.87 -33.69
C THR A 760 0.62 18.40 -34.45
N SER A 761 -0.11 19.39 -34.96
CA SER A 761 -1.32 19.25 -35.75
C SER A 761 -1.08 18.62 -37.13
N GLN A 762 -0.08 17.72 -37.24
CA GLN A 762 0.38 17.15 -38.50
C GLN A 762 0.67 15.66 -38.33
N LEU A 763 0.17 14.85 -39.27
CA LEU A 763 0.52 13.43 -39.40
C LEU A 763 2.06 13.30 -39.50
N PRO A 764 2.71 12.53 -38.60
CA PRO A 764 4.14 12.26 -38.74
C PRO A 764 4.40 11.57 -40.09
N PRO A 765 5.56 11.82 -40.74
CA PRO A 765 5.82 11.29 -42.08
C PRO A 765 5.82 9.76 -42.06
N ILE A 766 4.83 9.13 -42.70
CA ILE A 766 4.75 7.67 -42.76
C ILE A 766 5.94 7.14 -43.57
N GLN A 767 6.66 6.19 -42.97
CA GLN A 767 7.86 5.58 -43.54
C GLN A 767 7.70 4.08 -43.78
N ALA A 768 6.71 3.43 -43.16
CA ALA A 768 6.42 2.02 -43.35
C ALA A 768 4.93 1.67 -43.36
N VAL A 769 4.59 0.64 -44.13
CA VAL A 769 3.29 -0.06 -44.06
C VAL A 769 3.54 -1.52 -43.70
N ILE A 770 2.85 -1.99 -42.66
CA ILE A 770 2.92 -3.35 -42.15
C ILE A 770 1.58 -4.02 -42.45
N PHE A 771 1.60 -5.08 -43.25
CA PHE A 771 0.41 -5.82 -43.64
C PHE A 771 0.21 -7.03 -42.74
N ASP A 772 -1.03 -7.30 -42.32
CA ASP A 772 -1.39 -8.68 -41.97
C ASP A 772 -1.46 -9.56 -43.24
N LEU A 773 -1.45 -10.88 -43.04
CA LEU A 773 -1.51 -11.84 -44.13
C LEU A 773 -2.96 -12.25 -44.46
N ASP A 774 -3.69 -12.72 -43.45
CA ASP A 774 -4.95 -13.45 -43.61
C ASP A 774 -6.09 -12.44 -43.79
N GLY A 775 -6.77 -12.45 -44.95
CA GLY A 775 -7.86 -11.51 -45.24
C GLY A 775 -7.41 -10.09 -45.65
N VAL A 776 -6.10 -9.83 -45.64
CA VAL A 776 -5.50 -8.57 -46.13
C VAL A 776 -4.73 -8.79 -47.44
N ILE A 777 -3.75 -9.70 -47.45
CA ILE A 777 -2.94 -10.02 -48.64
C ILE A 777 -3.59 -11.15 -49.45
N THR A 778 -4.08 -12.18 -48.76
CA THR A 778 -4.66 -13.39 -49.36
C THR A 778 -5.75 -13.93 -48.45
N ASP A 779 -6.75 -14.61 -49.00
CA ASP A 779 -7.77 -15.29 -48.19
C ASP A 779 -7.31 -16.70 -47.78
N THR A 780 -6.27 -16.77 -46.95
CA THR A 780 -5.81 -18.05 -46.36
C THR A 780 -6.68 -18.51 -45.19
N SER A 781 -7.67 -17.70 -44.77
CA SER A 781 -8.62 -18.03 -43.72
C SER A 781 -9.47 -19.28 -44.05
N GLU A 782 -9.78 -19.47 -45.34
CA GLU A 782 -10.49 -20.66 -45.82
C GLU A 782 -9.66 -21.95 -45.67
N PHE A 783 -8.33 -21.88 -45.80
CA PHE A 783 -7.47 -23.05 -45.57
C PHE A 783 -7.35 -23.40 -44.09
N HIS A 784 -7.44 -22.40 -43.20
CA HIS A 784 -7.56 -22.66 -41.76
C HIS A 784 -8.87 -23.39 -41.44
N TYR A 785 -9.98 -22.95 -42.03
CA TYR A 785 -11.28 -23.62 -41.90
C TYR A 785 -11.22 -25.07 -42.40
N GLN A 786 -10.75 -25.32 -43.62
CA GLN A 786 -10.65 -26.66 -44.19
C GLN A 786 -9.74 -27.59 -43.36
N GLY A 787 -8.64 -27.07 -42.83
CA GLY A 787 -7.75 -27.82 -41.95
C GLY A 787 -8.41 -28.21 -40.62
N TRP A 788 -9.20 -27.31 -40.02
CA TRP A 788 -9.97 -27.61 -38.81
C TRP A 788 -11.14 -28.55 -39.08
N GLN A 789 -11.87 -28.36 -40.19
CA GLN A 789 -12.97 -29.22 -40.61
C GLN A 789 -12.50 -30.66 -40.81
N ARG A 790 -11.42 -30.86 -41.57
CA ARG A 790 -10.84 -32.19 -41.79
C ARG A 790 -10.41 -32.85 -40.49
N LEU A 791 -9.77 -32.11 -39.58
CA LEU A 791 -9.39 -32.65 -38.27
C LEU A 791 -10.64 -33.05 -37.47
N ALA A 792 -11.65 -32.19 -37.43
CA ALA A 792 -12.89 -32.39 -36.68
C ALA A 792 -13.69 -33.59 -37.20
N ASP A 793 -13.80 -33.75 -38.51
CA ASP A 793 -14.46 -34.89 -39.17
C ASP A 793 -13.76 -36.21 -38.79
N GLU A 794 -12.43 -36.24 -38.80
CA GLU A 794 -11.63 -37.43 -38.45
C GLU A 794 -11.76 -37.83 -36.98
N VAL A 795 -12.03 -36.89 -36.06
CA VAL A 795 -12.20 -37.16 -34.62
C VAL A 795 -13.66 -37.13 -34.16
N GLY A 796 -14.62 -37.04 -35.10
CA GLY A 796 -16.05 -37.06 -34.82
C GLY A 796 -16.51 -35.88 -33.95
N ILE A 797 -16.03 -34.67 -34.25
CA ILE A 797 -16.46 -33.41 -33.65
C ILE A 797 -17.23 -32.60 -34.69
N PRO A 798 -18.47 -32.17 -34.39
CA PRO A 798 -19.17 -31.21 -35.24
C PRO A 798 -18.39 -29.89 -35.32
N PHE A 799 -17.96 -29.52 -36.52
CA PHE A 799 -17.35 -28.23 -36.81
C PHE A 799 -18.05 -27.63 -38.02
N ASN A 800 -18.43 -26.35 -37.92
CA ASN A 800 -19.14 -25.63 -38.98
C ASN A 800 -18.55 -24.22 -39.14
N ARG A 801 -19.00 -23.48 -40.16
CA ARG A 801 -18.46 -22.15 -40.46
C ARG A 801 -18.70 -21.12 -39.36
N GLU A 802 -19.83 -21.21 -38.66
CA GLU A 802 -20.15 -20.34 -37.52
C GLU A 802 -19.14 -20.53 -36.37
N MET A 803 -18.82 -21.78 -36.04
CA MET A 803 -17.78 -22.10 -35.07
C MET A 803 -16.42 -21.60 -35.54
N ASN A 804 -16.08 -21.74 -36.82
CA ASN A 804 -14.82 -21.22 -37.36
C ASN A 804 -14.69 -19.69 -37.24
N GLU A 805 -15.77 -18.94 -37.48
CA GLU A 805 -15.76 -17.48 -37.29
C GLU A 805 -15.44 -17.09 -35.83
N SER A 806 -15.93 -17.86 -34.85
CA SER A 806 -15.59 -17.65 -33.43
C SER A 806 -14.11 -17.92 -33.09
N LEU A 807 -13.36 -18.55 -34.00
CA LEU A 807 -11.93 -18.84 -33.86
C LEU A 807 -11.05 -17.81 -34.61
N ARG A 808 -11.64 -16.86 -35.33
CA ARG A 808 -10.88 -15.85 -36.08
C ARG A 808 -10.06 -14.99 -35.11
N GLY A 809 -8.76 -14.88 -35.37
CA GLY A 809 -7.83 -14.15 -34.50
C GLY A 809 -7.44 -14.88 -33.20
N VAL A 810 -7.91 -16.11 -32.99
CA VAL A 810 -7.58 -16.94 -31.82
C VAL A 810 -6.36 -17.81 -32.13
N SER A 811 -5.49 -18.04 -31.13
CA SER A 811 -4.31 -18.88 -31.32
C SER A 811 -4.70 -20.31 -31.74
N ARG A 812 -3.82 -21.03 -32.45
CA ARG A 812 -4.12 -22.41 -32.89
C ARG A 812 -4.37 -23.36 -31.71
N ARG A 813 -3.65 -23.19 -30.59
CA ARG A 813 -3.81 -24.00 -29.38
C ARG A 813 -5.18 -23.76 -28.78
N GLU A 814 -5.56 -22.50 -28.62
CA GLU A 814 -6.86 -22.13 -28.07
C GLU A 814 -8.00 -22.50 -29.03
N SER A 815 -7.78 -22.41 -30.34
CA SER A 815 -8.73 -22.90 -31.36
C SER A 815 -9.03 -24.39 -31.17
N LEU A 816 -8.00 -25.23 -30.97
CA LEU A 816 -8.21 -26.64 -30.69
C LEU A 816 -8.92 -26.87 -29.35
N GLN A 817 -8.61 -26.09 -28.31
CA GLN A 817 -9.31 -26.17 -27.02
C GLN A 817 -10.82 -25.88 -27.17
N ARG A 818 -11.16 -24.84 -27.93
CA ARG A 818 -12.55 -24.48 -28.24
C ARG A 818 -13.25 -25.56 -29.09
N ILE A 819 -12.56 -26.12 -30.09
CA ILE A 819 -13.08 -27.23 -30.92
C ILE A 819 -13.34 -28.49 -30.09
N LEU A 820 -12.48 -28.80 -29.11
CA LEU A 820 -12.67 -29.96 -28.24
C LEU A 820 -13.89 -29.84 -27.31
N ASN A 821 -14.37 -28.62 -27.04
CA ASN A 821 -15.60 -28.33 -26.28
C ASN A 821 -15.76 -29.20 -25.02
N GLY A 822 -14.74 -29.22 -24.15
CA GLY A 822 -14.76 -29.99 -22.90
C GLY A 822 -14.40 -31.48 -23.01
N ARG A 823 -14.10 -32.01 -24.21
CA ARG A 823 -13.57 -33.38 -24.35
C ARG A 823 -12.14 -33.47 -23.80
N SER A 824 -11.94 -34.34 -22.81
CA SER A 824 -10.62 -34.63 -22.26
C SER A 824 -9.76 -35.42 -23.25
N VAL A 825 -8.64 -34.81 -23.67
CA VAL A 825 -7.57 -35.47 -24.43
C VAL A 825 -6.27 -35.35 -23.66
N SER A 826 -5.42 -36.38 -23.73
CA SER A 826 -4.09 -36.30 -23.10
C SER A 826 -3.22 -35.22 -23.77
N ALA A 827 -2.22 -34.70 -23.07
CA ALA A 827 -1.30 -33.72 -23.62
C ALA A 827 -0.60 -34.19 -24.92
N ILE A 828 -0.32 -35.50 -25.01
CA ILE A 828 0.27 -36.13 -26.21
C ILE A 828 -0.72 -36.09 -27.38
N GLN A 829 -1.98 -36.46 -27.15
CA GLN A 829 -3.03 -36.41 -28.17
C GLN A 829 -3.33 -34.98 -28.61
N PHE A 830 -3.35 -34.04 -27.68
CA PHE A 830 -3.55 -32.63 -27.98
C PHE A 830 -2.46 -32.09 -28.93
N GLN A 831 -1.20 -32.42 -28.65
CA GLN A 831 -0.08 -32.01 -29.50
C GLN A 831 -0.13 -32.72 -30.87
N GLU A 832 -0.48 -34.00 -30.91
CA GLU A 832 -0.64 -34.77 -32.15
C GLU A 832 -1.71 -34.17 -33.09
N MET A 833 -2.85 -33.75 -32.52
CA MET A 833 -3.94 -33.08 -33.24
C MET A 833 -3.51 -31.71 -33.79
N MET A 834 -2.75 -30.94 -33.02
CA MET A 834 -2.15 -29.68 -33.45
C MET A 834 -1.19 -29.88 -34.64
N ASP A 835 -0.34 -30.90 -34.56
CA ASP A 835 0.62 -31.24 -35.61
C ASP A 835 -0.10 -31.71 -36.88
N ARG A 836 -1.17 -32.52 -36.74
CA ARG A 836 -2.04 -32.94 -37.85
C ARG A 836 -2.70 -31.77 -38.55
N LYS A 837 -3.33 -30.87 -37.79
CA LYS A 837 -3.93 -29.66 -38.37
C LYS A 837 -2.90 -28.84 -39.14
N ASN A 838 -1.69 -28.72 -38.59
CA ASN A 838 -0.61 -28.02 -39.28
C ASN A 838 -0.22 -28.72 -40.59
N ARG A 839 -0.15 -30.06 -40.62
CA ARG A 839 0.10 -30.81 -41.87
C ARG A 839 -0.98 -30.55 -42.92
N TYR A 840 -2.27 -30.56 -42.55
CA TYR A 840 -3.37 -30.28 -43.49
C TYR A 840 -3.28 -28.87 -44.05
N TYR A 841 -3.00 -27.88 -43.18
CA TYR A 841 -2.79 -26.51 -43.63
C TYR A 841 -1.58 -26.40 -44.57
N LEU A 842 -0.46 -27.06 -44.26
CA LEU A 842 0.74 -27.08 -45.12
C LEU A 842 0.47 -27.75 -46.48
N GLU A 843 -0.40 -28.76 -46.55
CA GLU A 843 -0.86 -29.36 -47.81
C GLU A 843 -1.66 -28.35 -48.65
N LEU A 844 -2.56 -27.60 -48.01
CA LEU A 844 -3.42 -26.62 -48.66
C LEU A 844 -2.64 -25.40 -49.16
N ILE A 845 -1.74 -24.81 -48.37
CA ILE A 845 -0.97 -23.64 -48.84
C ILE A 845 -0.05 -23.96 -50.02
N ARG A 846 0.26 -25.25 -50.28
CA ARG A 846 1.04 -25.65 -51.47
C ARG A 846 0.30 -25.45 -52.78
N THR A 847 -1.02 -25.31 -52.77
CA THR A 847 -1.80 -25.00 -53.97
C THR A 847 -1.90 -23.50 -54.23
N ILE A 848 -1.31 -22.66 -53.36
CA ILE A 848 -1.31 -21.21 -53.55
C ILE A 848 -0.53 -20.82 -54.80
N THR A 849 -1.17 -19.97 -55.58
CA THR A 849 -0.65 -19.40 -56.83
C THR A 849 -0.78 -17.87 -56.79
N PRO A 850 0.01 -17.13 -57.58
CA PRO A 850 0.00 -15.66 -57.56
C PRO A 850 -1.36 -15.00 -57.86
N ASP A 851 -2.28 -15.67 -58.54
CA ASP A 851 -3.65 -15.19 -58.82
C ASP A 851 -4.56 -15.16 -57.58
N GLN A 852 -4.09 -15.66 -56.43
CA GLN A 852 -4.81 -15.62 -55.15
C GLN A 852 -4.50 -14.37 -54.31
N LEU A 853 -3.74 -13.41 -54.83
CA LEU A 853 -3.64 -12.09 -54.23
C LEU A 853 -5.01 -11.42 -54.21
N LEU A 854 -5.38 -10.84 -53.06
CA LEU A 854 -6.62 -10.08 -52.97
C LEU A 854 -6.55 -8.83 -53.88
N PRO A 855 -7.68 -8.42 -54.48
CA PRO A 855 -7.70 -7.29 -55.41
C PRO A 855 -7.11 -6.01 -54.79
N GLY A 856 -6.23 -5.34 -55.52
CA GLY A 856 -5.55 -4.10 -55.12
C GLY A 856 -4.25 -4.27 -54.32
N VAL A 857 -3.93 -5.48 -53.82
CA VAL A 857 -2.69 -5.73 -53.07
C VAL A 857 -1.44 -5.48 -53.93
N ALA A 858 -1.39 -6.05 -55.14
CA ALA A 858 -0.22 -5.92 -56.01
C ALA A 858 0.05 -4.47 -56.44
N ASP A 859 -1.02 -3.72 -56.75
CA ASP A 859 -0.93 -2.31 -57.13
C ASP A 859 -0.41 -1.47 -55.96
N LEU A 860 -0.99 -1.65 -54.76
CA LEU A 860 -0.56 -0.92 -53.57
C LEU A 860 0.88 -1.23 -53.16
N LEU A 861 1.31 -2.50 -53.22
CA LEU A 861 2.69 -2.88 -52.94
C LEU A 861 3.69 -2.21 -53.91
N THR A 862 3.32 -2.07 -55.18
CA THR A 862 4.13 -1.39 -56.19
C THR A 862 4.21 0.11 -55.90
N GLU A 863 3.07 0.74 -55.62
CA GLU A 863 3.00 2.17 -55.28
C GLU A 863 3.80 2.53 -54.02
N LEU A 864 3.75 1.68 -52.98
CA LEU A 864 4.52 1.88 -51.76
C LEU A 864 6.02 1.84 -52.03
N ARG A 865 6.49 0.89 -52.87
CA ARG A 865 7.89 0.83 -53.28
C ARG A 865 8.33 2.04 -54.09
N ASP A 866 7.52 2.46 -55.05
CA ASP A 866 7.80 3.63 -55.88
C ASP A 866 7.84 4.93 -55.04
N ALA A 867 7.06 4.98 -53.96
CA ALA A 867 7.07 6.06 -52.98
C ALA A 867 8.20 5.96 -51.94
N GLY A 868 9.01 4.90 -51.97
CA GLY A 868 10.10 4.67 -51.02
C GLY A 868 9.65 4.26 -49.61
N ILE A 869 8.39 3.84 -49.45
CA ILE A 869 7.82 3.37 -48.19
C ILE A 869 8.24 1.92 -47.96
N LYS A 870 8.72 1.63 -46.74
CA LYS A 870 9.12 0.29 -46.34
C LYS A 870 7.91 -0.61 -46.14
N ILE A 871 8.01 -1.85 -46.59
CA ILE A 871 6.91 -2.81 -46.55
C ILE A 871 7.28 -3.95 -45.62
N ALA A 872 6.42 -4.29 -44.67
CA ALA A 872 6.61 -5.46 -43.84
C ALA A 872 5.35 -6.32 -43.71
N LEU A 873 5.56 -7.56 -43.28
CA LEU A 873 4.48 -8.44 -42.85
C LEU A 873 4.49 -8.56 -41.31
N GLY A 874 3.30 -8.52 -40.69
CA GLY A 874 3.09 -8.88 -39.29
C GLY A 874 1.95 -9.88 -39.14
N SER A 875 2.27 -11.18 -39.12
CA SER A 875 1.28 -12.28 -39.10
C SER A 875 1.42 -13.19 -37.89
N SER A 876 0.30 -13.68 -37.36
CA SER A 876 0.27 -14.73 -36.32
C SER A 876 0.61 -16.14 -36.87
N SER A 877 0.68 -16.31 -38.20
CA SER A 877 0.97 -17.59 -38.85
C SER A 877 2.47 -17.88 -38.83
N LYS A 878 2.86 -19.11 -38.44
CA LYS A 878 4.26 -19.58 -38.50
C LYS A 878 4.72 -19.95 -39.92
N ASN A 879 3.80 -19.96 -40.89
CA ASN A 879 4.05 -20.37 -42.27
C ASN A 879 3.97 -19.19 -43.24
N ALA A 880 3.91 -17.96 -42.72
CA ALA A 880 3.74 -16.75 -43.52
C ALA A 880 4.81 -16.56 -44.62
N PRO A 881 6.11 -16.83 -44.39
CA PRO A 881 7.12 -16.72 -45.45
C PRO A 881 6.86 -17.62 -46.67
N GLU A 882 6.38 -18.85 -46.46
CA GLU A 882 6.07 -19.80 -47.55
C GLU A 882 4.88 -19.30 -48.39
N VAL A 883 3.87 -18.70 -47.74
CA VAL A 883 2.70 -18.12 -48.42
C VAL A 883 3.14 -16.95 -49.30
N LEU A 884 3.97 -16.03 -48.78
CA LEU A 884 4.50 -14.90 -49.55
C LEU A 884 5.34 -15.34 -50.76
N HIS A 885 6.16 -16.38 -50.61
CA HIS A 885 6.96 -16.93 -51.70
C HIS A 885 6.07 -17.49 -52.83
N ARG A 886 4.98 -18.18 -52.47
CA ARG A 886 4.03 -18.75 -53.45
C ARG A 886 3.17 -17.71 -54.16
N LEU A 887 2.78 -16.67 -53.44
CA LEU A 887 2.08 -15.51 -54.01
C LEU A 887 3.00 -14.67 -54.91
N GLY A 888 4.31 -14.91 -54.89
CA GLY A 888 5.29 -14.18 -55.71
C GLY A 888 5.55 -12.75 -55.23
N ILE A 889 5.25 -12.44 -53.96
CA ILE A 889 5.40 -11.09 -53.39
C ILE A 889 6.45 -10.97 -52.29
N VAL A 890 7.17 -12.05 -51.98
CA VAL A 890 8.21 -12.05 -50.93
C VAL A 890 9.26 -10.96 -51.17
N ASP A 891 9.60 -10.68 -52.43
CA ASP A 891 10.59 -9.68 -52.82
C ASP A 891 10.14 -8.22 -52.59
N TYR A 892 8.85 -8.01 -52.32
CA TYR A 892 8.32 -6.70 -51.91
C TYR A 892 8.57 -6.41 -50.43
N MET A 893 8.74 -7.44 -49.59
CA MET A 893 8.83 -7.30 -48.14
C MET A 893 10.26 -6.93 -47.71
N ASP A 894 10.42 -5.78 -47.07
CA ASP A 894 11.66 -5.37 -46.40
C ASP A 894 11.85 -6.08 -45.05
N ALA A 895 10.76 -6.52 -44.40
CA ALA A 895 10.78 -7.29 -43.16
C ALA A 895 9.59 -8.27 -43.06
N ILE A 896 9.79 -9.38 -42.35
CA ILE A 896 8.75 -10.39 -42.13
C ILE A 896 8.77 -10.78 -40.64
N ALA A 897 7.71 -10.40 -39.93
CA ALA A 897 7.44 -10.86 -38.57
C ALA A 897 6.27 -11.85 -38.60
N ASP A 898 6.54 -13.08 -38.17
CA ASP A 898 5.62 -14.22 -38.24
C ASP A 898 5.35 -14.80 -36.83
N GLY A 899 4.55 -15.86 -36.76
CA GLY A 899 4.25 -16.54 -35.49
C GLY A 899 5.45 -17.25 -34.82
N ASN A 900 6.64 -17.24 -35.42
CA ASN A 900 7.89 -17.68 -34.79
C ASN A 900 8.72 -16.50 -34.26
N SER A 901 8.40 -15.28 -34.68
CA SER A 901 9.15 -14.07 -34.36
C SER A 901 8.85 -13.53 -32.96
N VAL A 902 7.71 -13.92 -32.37
CA VAL A 902 7.21 -13.41 -31.08
C VAL A 902 6.53 -14.50 -30.24
N THR A 903 6.55 -14.31 -28.92
CA THR A 903 5.95 -15.26 -27.96
C THR A 903 4.46 -15.00 -27.76
N GLN A 904 4.04 -13.73 -27.72
CA GLN A 904 2.63 -13.34 -27.59
C GLN A 904 2.03 -13.02 -28.97
N SER A 905 0.85 -13.59 -29.26
CA SER A 905 0.09 -13.28 -30.48
C SER A 905 -0.81 -12.05 -30.28
N LYS A 906 -1.31 -11.48 -31.39
CA LYS A 906 -2.36 -10.45 -31.39
C LYS A 906 -3.50 -10.89 -30.44
N PRO A 907 -4.01 -10.02 -29.54
CA PRO A 907 -3.92 -8.55 -29.55
C PRO A 907 -2.67 -7.94 -28.89
N ALA A 908 -1.68 -8.74 -28.49
CA ALA A 908 -0.40 -8.20 -28.06
C ALA A 908 0.31 -7.48 -29.25
N PRO A 909 0.97 -6.32 -29.02
CA PRO A 909 1.57 -5.51 -30.07
C PRO A 909 2.88 -6.10 -30.64
N ASP A 910 3.39 -7.17 -30.03
CA ASP A 910 4.72 -7.73 -30.23
C ASP A 910 5.08 -7.95 -31.71
N VAL A 911 4.17 -8.53 -32.51
CA VAL A 911 4.46 -8.87 -33.91
C VAL A 911 4.68 -7.62 -34.76
N PHE A 912 3.92 -6.55 -34.51
CA PHE A 912 4.08 -5.29 -35.23
C PHE A 912 5.29 -4.51 -34.74
N LEU A 913 5.52 -4.47 -33.43
CA LEU A 913 6.74 -3.86 -32.85
C LEU A 913 8.01 -4.57 -33.36
N HIS A 914 7.96 -5.90 -33.51
CA HIS A 914 9.06 -6.68 -34.07
C HIS A 914 9.29 -6.32 -35.55
N ALA A 915 8.24 -6.22 -36.36
CA ALA A 915 8.34 -5.80 -37.76
C ALA A 915 8.94 -4.39 -37.88
N ALA A 916 8.44 -3.40 -37.13
CA ALA A 916 8.98 -2.05 -37.12
C ALA A 916 10.46 -1.99 -36.71
N ARG A 917 10.87 -2.82 -35.74
CA ARG A 917 12.26 -2.94 -35.32
C ARG A 917 13.15 -3.51 -36.43
N GLN A 918 12.69 -4.52 -37.17
CA GLN A 918 13.43 -5.06 -38.33
C GLN A 918 13.60 -4.01 -39.43
N LEU A 919 12.60 -3.15 -39.62
CA LEU A 919 12.67 -2.02 -40.56
C LEU A 919 13.55 -0.87 -40.07
N GLY A 920 13.83 -0.80 -38.76
CA GLY A 920 14.51 0.33 -38.14
C GLY A 920 13.66 1.61 -38.07
N ILE A 921 12.33 1.48 -38.04
CA ILE A 921 11.38 2.60 -38.09
C ILE A 921 10.62 2.68 -36.76
N ALA A 922 10.42 3.90 -36.25
CA ALA A 922 9.67 4.12 -35.01
C ALA A 922 8.16 3.85 -35.24
N PRO A 923 7.44 3.29 -34.25
CA PRO A 923 6.04 2.85 -34.46
C PRO A 923 5.08 3.95 -34.94
N GLU A 924 5.24 5.18 -34.48
CA GLU A 924 4.43 6.34 -34.89
C GLU A 924 4.53 6.69 -36.39
N HIS A 925 5.58 6.22 -37.08
CA HIS A 925 5.78 6.36 -38.53
C HIS A 925 5.33 5.13 -39.33
N CYS A 926 4.70 4.14 -38.67
CA CYS A 926 4.18 2.92 -39.28
C CYS A 926 2.66 2.95 -39.40
N VAL A 927 2.15 2.40 -40.50
CA VAL A 927 0.72 2.10 -40.70
C VAL A 927 0.55 0.58 -40.73
N VAL A 928 -0.40 0.05 -39.97
CA VAL A 928 -0.78 -1.36 -40.02
C VAL A 928 -2.08 -1.50 -40.81
N ILE A 929 -2.12 -2.44 -41.77
CA ILE A 929 -3.34 -2.82 -42.51
C ILE A 929 -3.80 -4.20 -42.04
N GLU A 930 -5.03 -4.28 -41.54
CA GLU A 930 -5.53 -5.44 -40.79
C GLU A 930 -7.03 -5.64 -40.97
N ASP A 931 -7.51 -6.90 -40.97
CA ASP A 931 -8.92 -7.25 -41.16
C ASP A 931 -9.64 -7.71 -39.87
N ALA A 932 -8.88 -7.97 -38.80
CA ALA A 932 -9.39 -8.50 -37.53
C ALA A 932 -9.30 -7.49 -36.36
N ALA A 933 -10.31 -7.50 -35.48
CA ALA A 933 -10.36 -6.62 -34.29
C ALA A 933 -9.12 -6.74 -33.40
N SER A 934 -8.64 -7.97 -33.15
CA SER A 934 -7.46 -8.21 -32.32
C SER A 934 -6.18 -7.64 -32.94
N GLY A 935 -6.07 -7.61 -34.26
CA GLY A 935 -4.93 -6.98 -34.93
C GLY A 935 -5.02 -5.45 -34.94
N ILE A 936 -6.22 -4.88 -35.08
CA ILE A 936 -6.43 -3.43 -34.94
C ILE A 936 -6.04 -2.97 -33.54
N GLU A 937 -6.47 -3.71 -32.52
CA GLU A 937 -6.07 -3.47 -31.14
C GLU A 937 -4.54 -3.57 -30.95
N ALA A 938 -3.90 -4.60 -31.52
CA ALA A 938 -2.44 -4.74 -31.47
C ALA A 938 -1.71 -3.56 -32.15
N ALA A 939 -2.22 -3.05 -33.26
CA ALA A 939 -1.64 -1.88 -33.95
C ALA A 939 -1.73 -0.60 -33.09
N ILE A 940 -2.88 -0.37 -32.47
CA ILE A 940 -3.10 0.79 -31.59
C ILE A 940 -2.22 0.70 -30.36
N ARG A 941 -2.15 -0.48 -29.72
CA ARG A 941 -1.26 -0.75 -28.57
C ARG A 941 0.22 -0.61 -28.93
N ALA A 942 0.59 -0.84 -30.20
CA ALA A 942 1.95 -0.63 -30.69
C ALA A 942 2.28 0.86 -30.93
N GLY A 943 1.31 1.78 -30.79
CA GLY A 943 1.49 3.20 -31.10
C GLY A 943 1.54 3.49 -32.61
N MET A 944 0.96 2.60 -33.43
CA MET A 944 0.95 2.71 -34.89
C MET A 944 -0.39 3.19 -35.42
N TRP A 945 -0.39 3.72 -36.64
CA TRP A 945 -1.63 3.99 -37.37
C TRP A 945 -2.28 2.68 -37.80
N ALA A 946 -3.61 2.61 -37.79
CA ALA A 946 -4.35 1.36 -38.04
C ALA A 946 -5.40 1.59 -39.14
N VAL A 947 -5.31 0.80 -40.21
CA VAL A 947 -6.25 0.77 -41.34
C VAL A 947 -6.98 -0.57 -41.30
N GLY A 948 -8.29 -0.51 -41.06
CA GLY A 948 -9.16 -1.68 -40.96
C GLY A 948 -9.80 -2.06 -42.29
N LEU A 949 -9.78 -3.35 -42.63
CA LEU A 949 -10.46 -3.91 -43.80
C LEU A 949 -11.72 -4.70 -43.42
N GLY A 950 -12.83 -4.45 -44.13
CA GLY A 950 -14.09 -5.19 -44.02
C GLY A 950 -15.23 -4.42 -43.35
N SER A 951 -16.07 -5.09 -42.57
CA SER A 951 -17.25 -4.47 -41.96
C SER A 951 -16.87 -3.49 -40.86
N VAL A 952 -17.58 -2.36 -40.79
CA VAL A 952 -17.35 -1.30 -39.79
C VAL A 952 -17.41 -1.84 -38.37
N GLU A 953 -18.34 -2.76 -38.08
CA GLU A 953 -18.49 -3.35 -36.74
C GLU A 953 -17.26 -4.16 -36.30
N ARG A 954 -16.53 -4.77 -37.25
CA ARG A 954 -15.39 -5.65 -37.00
C ARG A 954 -14.09 -4.88 -36.74
N VAL A 955 -13.91 -3.76 -37.43
CA VAL A 955 -12.68 -2.95 -37.37
C VAL A 955 -12.95 -1.54 -36.86
N LYS A 956 -14.00 -1.37 -36.05
CA LYS A 956 -14.54 -0.07 -35.57
C LYS A 956 -13.50 0.83 -34.90
N ASP A 957 -12.46 0.24 -34.31
CA ASP A 957 -11.43 0.94 -33.56
C ASP A 957 -10.28 1.42 -34.47
N ALA A 958 -10.30 1.06 -35.77
CA ALA A 958 -9.30 1.50 -36.74
C ALA A 958 -9.39 3.01 -36.99
N HIS A 959 -8.25 3.62 -37.30
CA HIS A 959 -8.19 5.04 -37.63
C HIS A 959 -8.86 5.36 -38.98
N VAL A 960 -8.70 4.47 -39.95
CA VAL A 960 -9.32 4.54 -41.28
C VAL A 960 -9.87 3.16 -41.62
N MET A 961 -11.01 3.09 -42.32
CA MET A 961 -11.66 1.82 -42.67
C MET A 961 -11.97 1.77 -44.17
N PHE A 962 -11.67 0.63 -44.79
CA PHE A 962 -12.02 0.33 -46.18
C PHE A 962 -12.75 -1.02 -46.27
N PRO A 963 -13.67 -1.21 -47.24
CA PRO A 963 -14.30 -2.52 -47.45
C PRO A 963 -13.30 -3.58 -47.96
N SER A 964 -12.30 -3.16 -48.73
CA SER A 964 -11.18 -3.98 -49.23
C SER A 964 -10.08 -3.06 -49.78
N LEU A 965 -8.95 -3.62 -50.23
CA LEU A 965 -7.90 -2.86 -50.94
C LEU A 965 -8.21 -2.62 -52.42
N ALA A 966 -9.33 -3.13 -52.96
CA ALA A 966 -9.68 -2.98 -54.37
C ALA A 966 -9.87 -1.49 -54.73
N GLY A 967 -9.01 -0.98 -55.61
CA GLY A 967 -9.04 0.42 -56.05
C GLY A 967 -8.58 1.43 -54.98
N VAL A 968 -7.89 0.97 -53.94
CA VAL A 968 -7.27 1.84 -52.92
C VAL A 968 -5.82 2.11 -53.33
N HIS A 969 -5.50 3.38 -53.59
CA HIS A 969 -4.13 3.80 -53.90
C HIS A 969 -3.43 4.35 -52.65
N TRP A 970 -2.09 4.34 -52.64
CA TRP A 970 -1.30 4.87 -51.52
C TRP A 970 -1.63 6.35 -51.21
N ALA A 971 -1.88 7.15 -52.25
CA ALA A 971 -2.30 8.54 -52.10
C ALA A 971 -3.63 8.67 -51.32
N ASP A 972 -4.60 7.79 -51.59
CA ASP A 972 -5.90 7.79 -50.91
C ASP A 972 -5.75 7.44 -49.42
N LEU A 973 -4.89 6.47 -49.09
CA LEU A 973 -4.58 6.09 -47.71
C LEU A 973 -3.94 7.24 -46.94
N LEU A 974 -2.96 7.91 -47.55
CA LEU A 974 -2.26 9.03 -46.93
C LEU A 974 -3.19 10.25 -46.72
N ASP A 975 -4.05 10.54 -47.69
CA ASP A 975 -5.06 11.60 -47.59
C ASP A 975 -6.05 11.33 -46.45
N CYS A 976 -6.55 10.09 -46.34
CA CYS A 976 -7.45 9.70 -45.25
C CYS A 976 -6.80 9.81 -43.86
N LEU A 977 -5.55 9.32 -43.70
CA LEU A 977 -4.82 9.43 -42.43
C LEU A 977 -4.58 10.90 -42.05
N THR A 978 -4.25 11.75 -43.02
CA THR A 978 -4.08 13.20 -42.82
C THR A 978 -5.39 13.87 -42.40
N GLN A 979 -6.51 13.52 -43.02
CA GLN A 979 -7.83 14.06 -42.64
C GLN A 979 -8.22 13.68 -41.21
N VAL A 980 -7.94 12.45 -40.76
CA VAL A 980 -8.20 12.01 -39.37
C VAL A 980 -7.38 12.82 -38.36
N THR A 981 -6.12 13.17 -38.68
CA THR A 981 -5.32 14.07 -37.81
C THR A 981 -5.92 15.47 -37.71
N SER A 982 -6.45 16.01 -38.82
CA SER A 982 -7.08 17.34 -38.82
C SER A 982 -8.37 17.40 -37.98
N LEU A 983 -9.18 16.34 -38.00
CA LEU A 983 -10.45 16.25 -37.25
C LEU A 983 -10.23 16.09 -35.74
N LYS A 984 -9.18 15.38 -35.30
CA LYS A 984 -8.82 15.26 -33.87
C LYS A 984 -8.29 16.55 -33.27
N SER A 985 -7.79 17.48 -34.09
CA SER A 985 -7.27 18.79 -33.64
C SER A 985 -8.35 19.88 -33.48
N SER A 986 -9.54 19.66 -34.03
CA SER A 986 -10.72 20.51 -33.84
C SER A 986 -11.62 19.92 -32.77
N SER A 987 -11.82 20.63 -31.66
CA SER A 987 -12.80 20.31 -30.63
C SER A 987 -14.22 20.37 -31.20
N LEU A 988 -14.71 19.24 -31.69
CA LEU A 988 -16.07 19.05 -32.17
C LEU A 988 -16.74 17.91 -31.42
N THR A 989 -18.04 18.06 -31.20
CA THR A 989 -18.83 17.19 -30.33
C THR A 989 -19.31 15.94 -31.07
N VAL A 990 -19.76 14.92 -30.34
CA VAL A 990 -20.26 13.63 -30.87
C VAL A 990 -21.38 13.80 -31.94
N GLN A 991 -22.07 14.94 -31.99
CA GLN A 991 -23.07 15.26 -33.03
C GLN A 991 -22.46 15.62 -34.40
N ASP A 992 -21.23 16.12 -34.44
CA ASP A 992 -20.55 16.56 -35.68
C ASP A 992 -20.02 15.37 -36.50
N LEU A 993 -19.58 14.30 -35.82
CA LEU A 993 -19.11 13.06 -36.44
C LEU A 993 -20.23 12.33 -37.22
N THR A 994 -21.47 12.44 -36.75
CA THR A 994 -22.65 11.80 -37.36
C THR A 994 -23.13 12.52 -38.63
N GLN A 995 -22.81 13.81 -38.79
CA GLN A 995 -23.13 14.57 -40.02
C GLN A 995 -22.12 14.34 -41.14
N LEU A 996 -20.82 14.18 -40.83
CA LEU A 996 -19.78 13.89 -41.81
C LEU A 996 -19.95 12.51 -42.46
N GLN A 997 -20.42 11.50 -41.70
CA GLN A 997 -20.78 10.18 -42.26
C GLN A 997 -21.97 10.20 -43.23
N LYS A 998 -22.83 11.23 -43.17
CA LYS A 998 -23.92 11.40 -44.14
C LYS A 998 -23.49 12.13 -45.41
N ALA A 999 -22.44 12.95 -45.36
CA ALA A 999 -21.95 13.73 -46.50
C ALA A 999 -21.14 12.91 -47.51
N SER A 1000 -20.43 11.84 -47.10
CA SER A 1000 -19.71 10.97 -48.06
C SER A 1000 -20.63 10.06 -48.90
N ARG A 1001 -21.92 9.98 -48.55
CA ARG A 1001 -22.93 9.24 -49.33
C ARG A 1001 -23.55 10.03 -50.48
N ALA A 1002 -23.26 11.33 -50.61
CA ALA A 1002 -23.78 12.16 -51.70
C ALA A 1002 -22.63 12.89 -52.40
N GLY A 1003 -22.11 12.31 -53.48
CA GLY A 1003 -21.03 12.89 -54.27
C GLY A 1003 -21.37 14.31 -54.75
N GLY A 1004 -20.65 15.31 -54.25
CA GLY A 1004 -20.79 16.69 -54.68
C GLY A 1004 -19.71 17.60 -54.07
N ARG A 1005 -18.93 18.27 -54.92
CA ARG A 1005 -17.85 19.21 -54.55
C ARG A 1005 -18.39 20.38 -53.71
N VAL A 1006 -17.71 20.73 -52.62
CA VAL A 1006 -18.09 21.83 -51.71
C VAL A 1006 -17.28 23.11 -52.02
N HIS A 1007 -17.99 24.25 -52.18
CA HIS A 1007 -17.43 25.61 -52.11
C HIS A 1007 -17.76 26.23 -50.73
N PRO A 1008 -16.92 27.14 -50.18
CA PRO A 1008 -17.13 27.71 -48.84
C PRO A 1008 -18.04 28.95 -48.86
N LEU A 1009 -18.92 29.08 -47.85
CA LEU A 1009 -19.64 30.32 -47.51
C LEU A 1009 -19.41 30.69 -46.03
N PRO A 1010 -19.50 31.98 -45.66
CA PRO A 1010 -18.74 32.57 -44.56
C PRO A 1010 -19.54 32.77 -43.26
N LEU A 1011 -18.79 32.80 -42.15
CA LEU A 1011 -19.21 33.09 -40.78
C LEU A 1011 -19.72 34.54 -40.60
N SER A 1012 -20.86 34.70 -39.95
CA SER A 1012 -21.23 35.95 -39.27
C SER A 1012 -21.98 35.65 -37.97
N LEU A 1013 -21.34 35.98 -36.85
CA LEU A 1013 -21.95 36.12 -35.51
C LEU A 1013 -22.83 37.37 -35.44
N PRO A 1014 -23.78 37.42 -34.50
CA PRO A 1014 -23.91 38.62 -33.70
C PRO A 1014 -24.01 38.34 -32.19
N LEU A 1015 -23.31 39.20 -31.44
CA LEU A 1015 -23.32 39.33 -29.99
C LEU A 1015 -24.61 40.01 -29.46
N SER A 1016 -24.86 39.76 -28.17
CA SER A 1016 -25.50 40.61 -27.13
C SER A 1016 -27.01 40.43 -26.87
N PRO A 1017 -27.55 40.87 -25.70
CA PRO A 1017 -27.14 40.54 -24.33
C PRO A 1017 -28.32 40.40 -23.32
N SER A 1018 -28.13 39.63 -22.25
CA SER A 1018 -28.51 39.96 -20.84
C SER A 1018 -28.08 38.84 -19.91
#